data_AF-D0MIE4-F1
#
_entry.id   AF-D0MIE4-F1
#
_cell.length_a   1.000
_cell.length_b   1.000
_cell.length_c   1.000
_cell.angle_alpha   90.00
_cell.angle_beta   90.00
_cell.angle_gamma   90.00
#
_symmetry.space_group_name_H-M   'P 1'
#
loop_
_entity.id
_entity.type
_entity.pdbx_description
1 polymer ?
#
loop_
_entity_poly.entity_id
_entity_poly.type
_entity_poly.pdbx_seq_one_letter_code
_entity_poly.pdbx_strand_id
1 'polypeptide(L)'
;MEGARIRRIAFVGNYLPRQCGIATFTTDLCEAVAAAAPETTCFAVPINDRPEGYAYPPRVRFEIPEEDLTAYRRAAEFLNINDVDVVCLQHEYGIFGGPAGSHVLTLVRELRMPVVTTLHTILREPNAEQRAVLEELTALSDRVVVMTQRGKEFLQTIYGVPESKIDLIPHGIPDVPFVDPNFYKDRFGVEGKIVLLTFGLLSRNKGIEYVIEALPAILERHPNVVYIVLGATHPHVRQVEGESYRLFLQRRARELGIEEHVIFHNRFVSLEELVEFIGAADIYLTPYLNREQITSGTLAYTVGCGKAVISTPYWHAEELLADGRGILVPFRDAKAIAEAVNRLLEDEAERHAIRKRAYLYGRQMIWPVVAQRYLESFERARAAGTTRTRVAIPTLNQRPDELPVLKLDHLKRLTDDTGILQHATYTVPNYDEGYTTDDNARALIVAVLLEELGGKTATEAPELATRYLAFLWHAFNPETGRFRNFLDYNRHWLEAVGSEDSHARALWGLGYVVGRSRRPGLWKLVGRLFDEALPAALAFTSPRAWAFTILGVQEYLRRFYGDRTALQARETLADRLFQLYQKNRRDDWRWFEDRLTYANARMPHALMMAGYWTGRSEWLEAGLESLRWLVGVQQDKQGNFVPIGNDGFYPRGKKRPHFDQQPIEAHATVSACLEAYRITNDAFWYREARRAFEWFLGRNQLGVPLYDPSTGGCCDGLQPNGVNENQGAESTLAFLLSLLEMKLAEAYLPLQQKRVEQRVVESASVANGASAEI
;
A
#
# COMPACT_ATOMS: atom_id res chain seq x y z
N MET A 1 27.67 -37.06 7.21
CA MET A 1 27.13 -36.10 8.19
C MET A 1 25.62 -36.15 8.05
N GLU A 2 24.91 -36.76 9.00
CA GLU A 2 23.44 -36.68 9.05
C GLU A 2 23.05 -35.20 9.15
N GLY A 3 22.35 -34.68 8.14
CA GLY A 3 21.80 -33.33 8.19
C GLY A 3 20.88 -33.22 9.41
N ALA A 4 21.16 -32.27 10.30
CA ALA A 4 20.45 -32.15 11.57
C ALA A 4 18.95 -31.97 11.32
N ARG A 5 18.07 -32.97 11.52
CA ARG A 5 16.60 -32.97 11.28
C ARG A 5 15.88 -31.64 11.58
N ILE A 6 14.93 -31.22 10.73
CA ILE A 6 14.07 -30.03 11.00
C ILE A 6 13.25 -30.31 12.27
N ARG A 7 13.25 -29.37 13.23
CA ARG A 7 12.54 -29.48 14.51
C ARG A 7 11.44 -28.44 14.66
N ARG A 8 11.54 -27.29 13.99
CA ARG A 8 10.60 -26.18 14.15
C ARG A 8 10.34 -25.44 12.84
N ILE A 9 9.07 -25.36 12.45
CA ILE A 9 8.61 -24.69 11.22
C ILE A 9 7.60 -23.60 11.60
N ALA A 10 7.80 -22.39 11.08
CA ALA A 10 6.86 -21.29 11.23
C ALA A 10 6.12 -21.02 9.92
N PHE A 11 4.79 -20.93 9.99
CA PHE A 11 3.93 -20.60 8.85
C PHE A 11 3.49 -19.13 8.95
N VAL A 12 3.91 -18.30 7.99
CA VAL A 12 3.63 -16.85 7.97
C VAL A 12 2.64 -16.55 6.84
N GLY A 13 1.55 -15.84 7.12
CA GLY A 13 0.52 -15.55 6.12
C GLY A 13 -0.82 -15.19 6.74
N ASN A 14 -1.93 -15.57 6.11
CA ASN A 14 -3.25 -15.52 6.75
C ASN A 14 -3.55 -16.83 7.47
N TYR A 15 -4.38 -16.80 8.51
CA TYR A 15 -4.74 -18.02 9.27
C TYR A 15 -6.19 -17.97 9.76
N LEU A 16 -6.84 -19.12 9.93
CA LEU A 16 -8.19 -19.16 10.50
C LEU A 16 -8.18 -18.61 11.94
N PRO A 17 -9.19 -17.82 12.36
CA PRO A 17 -10.54 -17.73 11.80
C PRO A 17 -10.78 -16.62 10.77
N ARG A 18 -9.73 -16.00 10.19
CA ARG A 18 -9.90 -15.06 9.06
C ARG A 18 -10.58 -15.79 7.89
N GLN A 19 -11.73 -15.30 7.45
CA GLN A 19 -12.52 -15.93 6.38
C GLN A 19 -11.98 -15.55 5.00
N CYS A 20 -10.89 -16.18 4.58
CA CYS A 20 -10.34 -16.04 3.22
C CYS A 20 -9.68 -17.35 2.76
N GLY A 21 -9.57 -17.55 1.43
CA GLY A 21 -9.03 -18.81 0.88
C GLY A 21 -7.59 -19.10 1.31
N ILE A 22 -6.76 -18.06 1.44
CA ILE A 22 -5.37 -18.22 1.88
C ILE A 22 -5.27 -18.56 3.37
N ALA A 23 -6.20 -18.08 4.21
CA ALA A 23 -6.25 -18.48 5.61
C ALA A 23 -6.55 -19.98 5.74
N THR A 24 -7.49 -20.50 4.95
CA THR A 24 -7.77 -21.94 4.85
C THR A 24 -6.55 -22.70 4.35
N PHE A 25 -5.92 -22.27 3.25
CA PHE A 25 -4.72 -22.93 2.71
C PHE A 25 -3.58 -23.02 3.73
N THR A 26 -3.26 -21.91 4.40
CA THR A 26 -2.16 -21.85 5.37
C THR A 26 -2.45 -22.72 6.58
N THR A 27 -3.71 -22.74 7.04
CA THR A 27 -4.15 -23.60 8.14
C THR A 27 -4.03 -25.07 7.76
N ASP A 28 -4.61 -25.47 6.65
CA ASP A 28 -4.60 -26.86 6.19
C ASP A 28 -3.17 -27.35 5.91
N LEU A 29 -2.30 -26.51 5.33
CA LEU A 29 -0.89 -26.84 5.11
C LEU A 29 -0.14 -27.03 6.45
N CYS A 30 -0.35 -26.13 7.42
CA CYS A 30 0.26 -26.22 8.75
C CYS A 30 -0.17 -27.50 9.48
N GLU A 31 -1.46 -27.83 9.43
CA GLU A 31 -2.02 -29.07 9.99
C GLU A 31 -1.47 -30.32 9.28
N ALA A 32 -1.43 -30.32 7.95
CA ALA A 32 -0.94 -31.45 7.16
C ALA A 32 0.55 -31.71 7.38
N VAL A 33 1.38 -30.67 7.45
CA VAL A 33 2.81 -30.81 7.74
C VAL A 33 3.04 -31.30 9.17
N ALA A 34 2.29 -30.79 10.15
CA ALA A 34 2.38 -31.26 11.54
C ALA A 34 1.97 -32.74 11.68
N ALA A 35 0.95 -33.18 10.93
CA ALA A 35 0.54 -34.57 10.90
C ALA A 35 1.57 -35.49 10.19
N ALA A 36 2.21 -34.99 9.14
CA ALA A 36 3.23 -35.71 8.38
C ALA A 36 4.58 -35.83 9.12
N ALA A 37 4.89 -34.89 10.02
CA ALA A 37 6.11 -34.88 10.84
C ALA A 37 5.79 -34.57 12.33
N PRO A 38 5.24 -35.54 13.09
CA PRO A 38 4.75 -35.32 14.46
C PRO A 38 5.81 -34.85 15.47
N GLU A 39 7.07 -35.13 15.21
CA GLU A 39 8.22 -34.67 16.01
C GLU A 39 8.64 -33.22 15.71
N THR A 40 8.09 -32.62 14.65
CA THR A 40 8.37 -31.24 14.25
C THR A 40 7.34 -30.30 14.87
N THR A 41 7.80 -29.27 15.57
CA THR A 41 6.93 -28.22 16.09
C THR A 41 6.52 -27.27 14.97
N CYS A 42 5.26 -27.33 14.55
CA CYS A 42 4.67 -26.37 13.62
C CYS A 42 3.88 -25.30 14.37
N PHE A 43 4.06 -24.04 14.00
CA PHE A 43 3.22 -22.94 14.51
C PHE A 43 3.00 -21.86 13.47
N ALA A 44 1.97 -21.05 13.68
CA ALA A 44 1.56 -19.99 12.76
C ALA A 44 1.86 -18.59 13.31
N VAL A 45 2.14 -17.68 12.38
CA VAL A 45 2.35 -16.25 12.59
C VAL A 45 1.48 -15.47 11.59
N PRO A 46 0.19 -15.24 11.91
CA PRO A 46 -0.74 -14.61 10.99
C PRO A 46 -0.55 -13.09 10.87
N ILE A 47 -0.99 -12.56 9.72
CA ILE A 47 -1.17 -11.13 9.49
C ILE A 47 -2.62 -10.73 9.82
N ASN A 48 -2.76 -9.69 10.64
CA ASN A 48 -4.03 -9.15 11.10
C ASN A 48 -4.41 -7.88 10.33
N ASP A 49 -5.52 -7.95 9.60
CA ASP A 49 -6.12 -6.83 8.88
C ASP A 49 -6.99 -5.91 9.76
N ARG A 50 -7.18 -6.27 11.04
CA ARG A 50 -8.00 -5.52 11.98
C ARG A 50 -7.29 -5.30 13.33
N PRO A 51 -7.49 -4.14 13.99
CA PRO A 51 -6.87 -3.79 15.27
C PRO A 51 -7.02 -4.84 16.36
N GLU A 52 -8.20 -5.44 16.45
CA GLU A 52 -8.59 -6.31 17.55
C GLU A 52 -8.04 -7.74 17.40
N GLY A 53 -7.40 -8.04 16.26
CA GLY A 53 -6.92 -9.37 15.92
C GLY A 53 -8.06 -10.39 15.75
N TYR A 54 -7.75 -11.67 15.84
CA TYR A 54 -8.74 -12.74 15.78
C TYR A 54 -8.64 -13.65 17.00
N ALA A 55 -9.72 -14.38 17.30
CA ALA A 55 -9.70 -15.44 18.30
C ALA A 55 -8.96 -16.66 17.74
N TYR A 56 -7.63 -16.57 17.70
CA TYR A 56 -6.78 -17.59 17.11
C TYR A 56 -6.65 -18.86 17.97
N PRO A 57 -6.47 -20.04 17.35
CA PRO A 57 -6.20 -21.27 18.08
C PRO A 57 -4.77 -21.29 18.66
N PRO A 58 -4.44 -22.21 19.58
CA PRO A 58 -3.09 -22.33 20.19
C PRO A 58 -1.94 -22.54 19.20
N ARG A 59 -2.24 -22.92 17.95
CA ARG A 59 -1.26 -23.03 16.86
C ARG A 59 -0.62 -21.68 16.53
N VAL A 60 -1.33 -20.57 16.74
CA VAL A 60 -0.82 -19.22 16.52
C VAL A 60 0.00 -18.79 17.73
N ARG A 61 1.24 -18.34 17.48
CA ARG A 61 2.17 -17.96 18.56
C ARG A 61 2.58 -16.49 18.56
N PHE A 62 2.40 -15.80 17.44
CA PHE A 62 2.72 -14.39 17.28
C PHE A 62 1.80 -13.80 16.21
N GLU A 63 1.32 -12.57 16.39
CA GLU A 63 0.43 -11.91 15.44
C GLU A 63 1.10 -10.64 14.91
N ILE A 64 0.98 -10.37 13.61
CA ILE A 64 1.55 -9.19 12.97
C ILE A 64 0.39 -8.27 12.53
N PRO A 65 0.20 -7.09 13.13
CA PRO A 65 -0.69 -6.07 12.58
C PRO A 65 -0.21 -5.65 11.19
N GLU A 66 -1.08 -5.74 10.18
CA GLU A 66 -0.75 -5.58 8.77
C GLU A 66 0.02 -4.29 8.46
N GLU A 67 -0.39 -3.17 9.06
CA GLU A 67 0.12 -1.80 8.82
C GLU A 67 1.25 -1.36 9.78
N ASP A 68 1.67 -2.20 10.73
CA ASP A 68 2.73 -1.85 11.67
C ASP A 68 4.08 -2.43 11.21
N LEU A 69 4.87 -1.63 10.48
CA LEU A 69 6.21 -2.01 10.02
C LEU A 69 7.13 -2.50 11.16
N THR A 70 6.99 -1.95 12.36
CA THR A 70 7.82 -2.37 13.52
C THR A 70 7.43 -3.75 14.03
N ALA A 71 6.17 -4.18 13.83
CA ALA A 71 5.73 -5.53 14.16
C ALA A 71 6.38 -6.60 13.28
N TYR A 72 6.68 -6.29 12.01
CA TYR A 72 7.41 -7.21 11.13
C TYR A 72 8.84 -7.45 11.62
N ARG A 73 9.52 -6.41 12.13
CA ARG A 73 10.85 -6.56 12.75
C ARG A 73 10.77 -7.37 14.03
N ARG A 74 9.81 -7.08 14.92
CA ARG A 74 9.57 -7.88 16.13
C ARG A 74 9.25 -9.34 15.82
N ALA A 75 8.50 -9.61 14.75
CA ALA A 75 8.25 -10.97 14.30
C ALA A 75 9.52 -11.66 13.81
N ALA A 76 10.40 -10.95 13.09
CA ALA A 76 11.71 -11.48 12.72
C ALA A 76 12.55 -11.82 13.95
N GLU A 77 12.62 -10.91 14.93
CA GLU A 77 13.30 -11.15 16.22
C GLU A 77 12.72 -12.35 16.95
N PHE A 78 11.39 -12.44 17.05
CA PHE A 78 10.68 -13.56 17.65
C PHE A 78 11.06 -14.89 16.96
N LEU A 79 11.02 -14.96 15.63
CA LEU A 79 11.37 -16.16 14.86
C LEU A 79 12.85 -16.52 15.03
N ASN A 80 13.74 -15.53 15.05
CA ASN A 80 15.18 -15.70 15.23
C ASN A 80 15.57 -16.21 16.63
N ILE A 81 14.88 -15.78 17.69
CA ILE A 81 15.16 -16.19 19.07
C ILE A 81 14.53 -17.55 19.40
N ASN A 82 13.46 -17.92 18.70
CA ASN A 82 12.76 -19.18 18.91
C ASN A 82 13.32 -20.35 18.08
N ASP A 83 14.59 -20.30 17.64
CA ASP A 83 15.28 -21.39 16.93
C ASP A 83 14.41 -22.04 15.82
N VAL A 84 13.75 -21.21 15.01
CA VAL A 84 12.98 -21.70 13.86
C VAL A 84 13.95 -22.20 12.79
N ASP A 85 13.76 -23.44 12.33
CA ASP A 85 14.63 -24.04 11.33
C ASP A 85 14.27 -23.60 9.90
N VAL A 86 12.98 -23.41 9.61
CA VAL A 86 12.48 -22.96 8.30
C VAL A 86 11.21 -22.13 8.47
N VAL A 87 11.08 -21.06 7.68
CA VAL A 87 9.87 -20.26 7.57
C VAL A 87 9.16 -20.60 6.26
N CYS A 88 7.89 -21.00 6.34
CA CYS A 88 6.99 -21.18 5.22
C CYS A 88 6.11 -19.93 5.06
N LEU A 89 6.41 -19.09 4.08
CA LEU A 89 5.74 -17.82 3.85
C LEU A 89 4.67 -17.96 2.77
N GLN A 90 3.47 -17.45 3.03
CA GLN A 90 2.36 -17.42 2.08
C GLN A 90 2.22 -16.00 1.53
N HIS A 91 2.41 -15.83 0.23
CA HIS A 91 2.41 -14.51 -0.40
C HIS A 91 1.25 -14.31 -1.36
N GLU A 92 0.56 -13.20 -1.15
CA GLU A 92 -0.40 -12.55 -2.05
C GLU A 92 -0.32 -11.05 -1.75
N TYR A 93 -0.53 -10.19 -2.76
CA TYR A 93 -0.25 -8.76 -2.67
C TYR A 93 -1.08 -8.02 -1.62
N GLY A 94 -2.25 -8.55 -1.22
CA GLY A 94 -3.13 -7.97 -0.21
C GLY A 94 -3.08 -8.65 1.16
N ILE A 95 -2.07 -9.49 1.44
CA ILE A 95 -1.87 -10.08 2.78
C ILE A 95 -1.12 -9.11 3.70
N PHE A 96 -0.12 -8.42 3.16
CA PHE A 96 0.84 -7.62 3.92
C PHE A 96 0.60 -6.13 3.67
N GLY A 97 0.95 -5.29 4.64
CA GLY A 97 0.80 -3.85 4.52
C GLY A 97 1.80 -3.22 3.54
N GLY A 98 1.58 -1.92 3.28
CA GLY A 98 2.37 -1.12 2.35
C GLY A 98 2.04 -1.37 0.86
N PRO A 99 2.61 -0.56 -0.06
CA PRO A 99 2.38 -0.73 -1.49
C PRO A 99 2.74 -2.14 -1.95
N ALA A 100 1.79 -2.82 -2.61
CA ALA A 100 1.91 -4.18 -3.11
C ALA A 100 2.44 -5.22 -2.10
N GLY A 101 2.14 -5.07 -0.80
CA GLY A 101 2.58 -6.01 0.23
C GLY A 101 4.04 -5.87 0.67
N SER A 102 4.68 -4.75 0.36
CA SER A 102 6.11 -4.51 0.59
C SER A 102 6.59 -4.66 2.04
N HIS A 103 5.71 -4.57 3.05
CA HIS A 103 6.11 -4.77 4.45
C HIS A 103 6.65 -6.18 4.74
N VAL A 104 6.29 -7.19 3.95
CA VAL A 104 6.85 -8.55 4.06
C VAL A 104 8.36 -8.57 3.89
N LEU A 105 8.91 -7.66 3.08
CA LEU A 105 10.35 -7.57 2.83
C LEU A 105 11.11 -7.17 4.10
N THR A 106 10.52 -6.36 4.97
CA THR A 106 11.09 -6.01 6.28
C THR A 106 11.29 -7.25 7.15
N LEU A 107 10.29 -8.14 7.19
CA LEU A 107 10.40 -9.41 7.90
C LEU A 107 11.49 -10.28 7.28
N VAL A 108 11.40 -10.56 5.97
CA VAL A 108 12.24 -11.55 5.31
C VAL A 108 13.72 -11.14 5.29
N ARG A 109 14.03 -9.84 5.19
CA ARG A 109 15.42 -9.31 5.27
C ARG A 109 16.10 -9.63 6.59
N GLU A 110 15.35 -9.74 7.68
CA GLU A 110 15.89 -9.91 9.03
C GLU A 110 15.89 -11.38 9.52
N LEU A 111 15.28 -12.30 8.77
CA LEU A 111 15.23 -13.73 9.10
C LEU A 111 16.58 -14.43 8.86
N ARG A 112 17.05 -15.19 9.86
CA ARG A 112 18.33 -15.91 9.83
C ARG A 112 18.23 -17.37 9.38
N MET A 113 17.03 -17.89 9.25
CA MET A 113 16.73 -19.24 8.79
C MET A 113 16.19 -19.23 7.36
N PRO A 114 16.27 -20.35 6.61
CA PRO A 114 15.71 -20.47 5.28
C PRO A 114 14.24 -20.06 5.19
N VAL A 115 13.88 -19.40 4.08
CA VAL A 115 12.49 -19.05 3.75
C VAL A 115 12.06 -19.78 2.48
N VAL A 116 10.95 -20.52 2.59
CA VAL A 116 10.24 -21.13 1.47
C VAL A 116 8.94 -20.39 1.26
N THR A 117 8.82 -19.69 0.13
CA THR A 117 7.70 -18.80 -0.15
C THR A 117 6.75 -19.41 -1.17
N THR A 118 5.48 -19.59 -0.79
CA THR A 118 4.40 -20.00 -1.69
C THR A 118 3.72 -18.78 -2.30
N LEU A 119 3.73 -18.68 -3.62
CA LEU A 119 3.12 -17.57 -4.37
C LEU A 119 1.71 -17.94 -4.81
N HIS A 120 0.70 -17.28 -4.24
CA HIS A 120 -0.72 -17.49 -4.57
C HIS A 120 -1.18 -16.69 -5.79
N THR A 121 -0.46 -15.60 -6.11
CA THR A 121 -0.70 -14.75 -7.28
C THR A 121 0.63 -14.44 -7.96
N ILE A 122 0.70 -14.67 -9.28
CA ILE A 122 1.86 -14.35 -10.14
C ILE A 122 1.31 -13.65 -11.37
N LEU A 123 1.63 -12.36 -11.51
CA LEU A 123 1.08 -11.52 -12.57
C LEU A 123 1.93 -11.63 -13.82
N ARG A 124 1.28 -11.68 -14.99
CA ARG A 124 1.95 -11.58 -16.29
C ARG A 124 2.42 -10.15 -16.57
N GLU A 125 1.61 -9.17 -16.18
CA GLU A 125 1.87 -7.75 -16.40
C GLU A 125 1.86 -7.02 -15.05
N PRO A 126 2.87 -7.25 -14.19
CA PRO A 126 2.95 -6.55 -12.91
C PRO A 126 3.22 -5.07 -13.14
N ASN A 127 2.62 -4.21 -12.32
CA ASN A 127 3.06 -2.82 -12.23
C ASN A 127 4.47 -2.73 -11.60
N ALA A 128 5.06 -1.53 -11.61
CA ALA A 128 6.43 -1.33 -11.11
C ALA A 128 6.62 -1.76 -9.65
N GLU A 129 5.61 -1.54 -8.79
CA GLU A 129 5.66 -1.88 -7.37
C GLU A 129 5.55 -3.39 -7.15
N GLN A 130 4.55 -4.03 -7.77
CA GLN A 130 4.32 -5.47 -7.72
C GLN A 130 5.53 -6.25 -8.22
N ARG A 131 6.14 -5.79 -9.32
CA ARG A 131 7.35 -6.39 -9.88
C ARG A 131 8.50 -6.31 -8.89
N ALA A 132 8.75 -5.12 -8.33
CA ALA A 132 9.85 -4.91 -7.41
C ALA A 132 9.75 -5.77 -6.14
N VAL A 133 8.54 -5.88 -5.57
CA VAL A 133 8.28 -6.71 -4.38
C VAL A 133 8.51 -8.18 -4.69
N LEU A 134 7.95 -8.71 -5.79
CA LEU A 134 8.08 -10.14 -6.10
C LEU A 134 9.54 -10.51 -6.47
N GLU A 135 10.24 -9.67 -7.23
CA GLU A 135 11.66 -9.89 -7.55
C GLU A 135 12.52 -9.89 -6.28
N GLU A 136 12.28 -8.99 -5.33
CA GLU A 136 13.03 -9.00 -4.08
C GLU A 136 12.69 -10.19 -3.20
N LEU A 137 11.41 -10.50 -3.06
CA LEU A 137 10.95 -11.60 -2.25
C LEU A 137 11.51 -12.93 -2.74
N THR A 138 11.53 -13.15 -4.07
CA THR A 138 12.10 -14.36 -4.68
C THR A 138 13.62 -14.41 -4.60
N ALA A 139 14.31 -13.25 -4.63
CA ALA A 139 15.74 -13.17 -4.38
C ALA A 139 16.08 -13.56 -2.93
N LEU A 140 15.32 -13.03 -1.96
CA LEU A 140 15.49 -13.31 -0.53
C LEU A 140 15.03 -14.71 -0.12
N SER A 141 14.11 -15.33 -0.85
CA SER A 141 13.63 -16.69 -0.59
C SER A 141 14.65 -17.73 -1.07
N ASP A 142 14.87 -18.75 -0.25
CA ASP A 142 15.75 -19.88 -0.57
C ASP A 142 15.08 -20.80 -1.60
N ARG A 143 13.76 -20.99 -1.47
CA ARG A 143 12.92 -21.68 -2.45
C ARG A 143 11.59 -20.96 -2.63
N VAL A 144 11.01 -21.11 -3.82
CA VAL A 144 9.73 -20.51 -4.20
C VAL A 144 8.81 -21.62 -4.69
N VAL A 145 7.63 -21.73 -4.08
CA VAL A 145 6.61 -22.72 -4.44
C VAL A 145 5.55 -22.06 -5.32
N VAL A 146 5.25 -22.70 -6.44
CA VAL A 146 4.15 -22.35 -7.34
C VAL A 146 3.25 -23.56 -7.58
N MET A 147 1.98 -23.31 -7.90
CA MET A 147 0.98 -24.39 -8.04
C MET A 147 0.64 -24.75 -9.48
N THR A 148 1.18 -24.00 -10.46
CA THR A 148 0.89 -24.17 -11.89
C THR A 148 2.14 -24.06 -12.74
N GLN A 149 2.14 -24.75 -13.87
CA GLN A 149 3.22 -24.74 -14.83
C GLN A 149 3.39 -23.35 -15.44
N ARG A 150 2.28 -22.67 -15.75
CA ARG A 150 2.32 -21.27 -16.21
C ARG A 150 2.89 -20.31 -15.15
N GLY A 151 2.61 -20.55 -13.87
CA GLY A 151 3.21 -19.79 -12.78
C GLY A 151 4.73 -19.95 -12.74
N LYS A 152 5.23 -21.18 -12.92
CA LYS A 152 6.66 -21.48 -13.06
C LYS A 152 7.28 -20.75 -14.26
N GLU A 153 6.62 -20.80 -15.42
CA GLU A 153 7.07 -20.10 -16.64
C GLU A 153 7.17 -18.59 -16.45
N PHE A 154 6.19 -17.96 -15.79
CA PHE A 154 6.23 -16.53 -15.50
C PHE A 154 7.37 -16.16 -14.56
N LEU A 155 7.62 -16.94 -13.51
CA LEU A 155 8.77 -16.72 -12.63
C LEU A 155 10.10 -16.73 -13.38
N GLN A 156 10.26 -17.64 -14.34
CA GLN A 156 11.48 -17.73 -15.13
C GLN A 156 11.61 -16.60 -16.16
N THR A 157 10.54 -16.34 -16.92
CA THR A 157 10.59 -15.45 -18.10
C THR A 157 10.37 -13.97 -17.78
N ILE A 158 9.59 -13.66 -16.73
CA ILE A 158 9.21 -12.28 -16.38
C ILE A 158 10.03 -11.78 -15.19
N TYR A 159 10.22 -12.63 -14.18
CA TYR A 159 10.88 -12.28 -12.91
C TYR A 159 12.32 -12.80 -12.80
N GLY A 160 12.81 -13.58 -13.78
CA GLY A 160 14.20 -14.05 -13.83
C GLY A 160 14.59 -15.03 -12.71
N VAL A 161 13.62 -15.72 -12.09
CA VAL A 161 13.89 -16.67 -11.00
C VAL A 161 14.53 -17.94 -11.54
N PRO A 162 15.69 -18.40 -11.02
CA PRO A 162 16.33 -19.63 -11.46
C PRO A 162 15.45 -20.86 -11.24
N GLU A 163 15.43 -21.78 -12.21
CA GLU A 163 14.63 -23.00 -12.12
C GLU A 163 14.93 -23.84 -10.87
N SER A 164 16.20 -23.88 -10.44
CA SER A 164 16.65 -24.62 -9.25
C SER A 164 16.00 -24.14 -7.94
N LYS A 165 15.51 -22.89 -7.90
CA LYS A 165 14.76 -22.32 -6.77
C LYS A 165 13.26 -22.60 -6.81
N ILE A 166 12.71 -23.00 -7.96
CA ILE A 166 11.26 -23.11 -8.14
C ILE A 166 10.81 -24.55 -7.88
N ASP A 167 9.84 -24.70 -6.98
CA ASP A 167 9.13 -25.96 -6.72
C ASP A 167 7.71 -25.90 -7.25
N LEU A 168 7.35 -26.84 -8.11
CA LEU A 168 5.98 -27.02 -8.56
C LEU A 168 5.26 -27.98 -7.60
N ILE A 169 4.55 -27.43 -6.63
CA ILE A 169 3.75 -28.19 -5.65
C ILE A 169 2.29 -27.82 -5.85
N PRO A 170 1.40 -28.77 -6.21
CA PRO A 170 0.01 -28.47 -6.47
C PRO A 170 -0.70 -28.00 -5.20
N HIS A 171 -1.86 -27.35 -5.39
CA HIS A 171 -2.74 -27.00 -4.27
C HIS A 171 -3.16 -28.24 -3.49
N GLY A 172 -3.14 -28.18 -2.16
CA GLY A 172 -3.58 -29.27 -1.30
C GLY A 172 -5.09 -29.46 -1.29
N ILE A 173 -5.55 -30.70 -1.19
CA ILE A 173 -6.98 -31.06 -1.10
C ILE A 173 -7.22 -32.06 0.03
N PRO A 174 -8.45 -32.15 0.58
CA PRO A 174 -8.81 -33.22 1.50
C PRO A 174 -8.71 -34.59 0.82
N ASP A 175 -8.31 -35.60 1.59
CA ASP A 175 -8.32 -36.99 1.14
C ASP A 175 -9.70 -37.61 1.35
N VAL A 176 -10.46 -37.73 0.26
CA VAL A 176 -11.83 -38.25 0.28
C VAL A 176 -11.97 -39.48 -0.62
N PRO A 177 -12.85 -40.43 -0.25
CA PRO A 177 -13.12 -41.59 -1.10
C PRO A 177 -13.84 -41.19 -2.39
N PHE A 178 -13.63 -41.96 -3.46
CA PHE A 178 -14.38 -41.80 -4.70
C PHE A 178 -15.78 -42.38 -4.53
N VAL A 179 -16.76 -41.52 -4.26
CA VAL A 179 -18.14 -41.90 -3.94
C VAL A 179 -19.14 -41.41 -4.98
N ASP A 180 -20.27 -42.11 -5.06
CA ASP A 180 -21.40 -41.69 -5.86
C ASP A 180 -22.08 -40.45 -5.26
N PRO A 181 -22.50 -39.45 -6.08
CA PRO A 181 -23.11 -38.24 -5.56
C PRO A 181 -24.37 -38.46 -4.73
N ASN A 182 -25.12 -39.55 -4.97
CA ASN A 182 -26.37 -39.81 -4.27
C ASN A 182 -26.19 -40.03 -2.76
N PHE A 183 -24.99 -40.39 -2.30
CA PHE A 183 -24.72 -40.65 -0.88
C PHE A 183 -24.97 -39.44 0.06
N TYR A 184 -24.81 -38.21 -0.44
CA TYR A 184 -24.92 -37.00 0.38
C TYR A 184 -26.21 -36.19 0.16
N LYS A 185 -27.05 -36.55 -0.82
CA LYS A 185 -28.20 -35.73 -1.25
C LYS A 185 -29.27 -35.58 -0.16
N ASP A 186 -29.48 -36.63 0.64
CA ASP A 186 -30.45 -36.65 1.75
C ASP A 186 -30.18 -35.57 2.81
N ARG A 187 -28.93 -35.13 2.94
CA ARG A 187 -28.54 -34.12 3.93
C ARG A 187 -28.92 -32.71 3.53
N PHE A 188 -29.24 -32.49 2.26
CA PHE A 188 -29.51 -31.17 1.69
C PHE A 188 -30.92 -31.05 1.09
N GLY A 189 -31.78 -32.08 1.25
CA GLY A 189 -33.16 -32.07 0.73
C GLY A 189 -33.24 -32.05 -0.79
N VAL A 190 -32.24 -32.64 -1.46
CA VAL A 190 -32.14 -32.71 -2.93
C VAL A 190 -32.16 -34.16 -3.42
N GLU A 191 -32.88 -35.03 -2.70
CA GLU A 191 -33.04 -36.44 -3.03
C GLU A 191 -33.69 -36.60 -4.42
N GLY A 192 -33.13 -37.48 -5.24
CA GLY A 192 -33.59 -37.71 -6.62
C GLY A 192 -33.37 -36.53 -7.59
N LYS A 193 -32.75 -35.43 -7.15
CA LYS A 193 -32.39 -34.29 -8.00
C LYS A 193 -31.01 -34.46 -8.62
N ILE A 194 -30.78 -33.80 -9.74
CA ILE A 194 -29.44 -33.63 -10.33
C ILE A 194 -28.86 -32.32 -9.80
N VAL A 195 -27.71 -32.36 -9.14
CA VAL A 195 -27.17 -31.21 -8.42
C VAL A 195 -26.02 -30.58 -9.20
N LEU A 196 -26.21 -29.33 -9.64
CA LEU A 196 -25.15 -28.46 -10.12
C LEU A 196 -24.62 -27.62 -8.95
N LEU A 197 -23.31 -27.44 -8.83
CA LEU A 197 -22.71 -26.73 -7.71
C LEU A 197 -21.72 -25.65 -8.18
N THR A 198 -21.80 -24.48 -7.55
CA THR A 198 -20.72 -23.49 -7.49
C THR A 198 -20.50 -23.12 -6.03
N PHE A 199 -19.25 -23.01 -5.59
CA PHE A 199 -18.95 -22.53 -4.24
C PHE A 199 -17.75 -21.59 -4.17
N GLY A 200 -17.70 -20.82 -3.08
CA GLY A 200 -16.63 -19.85 -2.76
C GLY A 200 -17.20 -18.49 -2.37
N LEU A 201 -16.32 -17.51 -2.11
CA LEU A 201 -16.77 -16.15 -1.81
C LEU A 201 -17.40 -15.48 -3.05
N LEU A 202 -18.65 -15.01 -2.90
CA LEU A 202 -19.40 -14.38 -4.00
C LEU A 202 -18.78 -13.04 -4.37
N SER A 203 -18.58 -12.84 -5.67
CA SER A 203 -18.16 -11.58 -6.31
C SER A 203 -18.52 -11.62 -7.81
N ARG A 204 -18.64 -10.47 -8.46
CA ARG A 204 -19.00 -10.37 -9.90
C ARG A 204 -18.06 -11.14 -10.83
N ASN A 205 -16.78 -11.21 -10.47
CA ASN A 205 -15.78 -11.95 -11.24
C ASN A 205 -16.02 -13.47 -11.28
N LYS A 206 -16.95 -14.00 -10.47
CA LYS A 206 -17.32 -15.41 -10.48
C LYS A 206 -18.26 -15.79 -11.62
N GLY A 207 -18.93 -14.83 -12.28
CA GLY A 207 -19.75 -15.07 -13.47
C GLY A 207 -20.96 -15.99 -13.25
N ILE A 208 -21.52 -16.03 -12.04
CA ILE A 208 -22.61 -16.95 -11.67
C ILE A 208 -23.87 -16.69 -12.50
N GLU A 209 -24.07 -15.46 -12.98
CA GLU A 209 -25.19 -15.06 -13.83
C GLU A 209 -25.29 -15.90 -15.12
N TYR A 210 -24.16 -16.30 -15.69
CA TYR A 210 -24.15 -17.09 -16.93
C TYR A 210 -24.59 -18.54 -16.70
N VAL A 211 -24.43 -19.07 -15.48
CA VAL A 211 -25.01 -20.38 -15.13
C VAL A 211 -26.51 -20.24 -14.91
N ILE A 212 -26.95 -19.17 -14.24
CA ILE A 212 -28.38 -18.89 -14.05
C ILE A 212 -29.10 -18.74 -15.40
N GLU A 213 -28.46 -18.07 -16.36
CA GLU A 213 -28.98 -17.90 -17.73
C GLU A 213 -28.96 -19.20 -18.56
N ALA A 214 -28.10 -20.17 -18.20
CA ALA A 214 -28.04 -21.47 -18.85
C ALA A 214 -29.17 -22.42 -18.38
N LEU A 215 -29.68 -22.22 -17.16
CA LEU A 215 -30.63 -23.14 -16.53
C LEU A 215 -31.93 -23.38 -17.30
N PRO A 216 -32.59 -22.39 -17.95
CA PRO A 216 -33.81 -22.66 -18.72
C PRO A 216 -33.62 -23.75 -19.79
N ALA A 217 -32.50 -23.71 -20.53
CA ALA A 217 -32.20 -24.69 -21.57
C ALA A 217 -31.77 -26.06 -21.00
N ILE A 218 -31.26 -26.09 -19.77
CA ILE A 218 -30.95 -27.34 -19.06
C ILE A 218 -32.24 -27.98 -18.55
N LEU A 219 -33.13 -27.19 -17.95
CA LEU A 219 -34.40 -27.63 -17.36
C LEU A 219 -35.40 -28.15 -18.39
N GLU A 220 -35.36 -27.63 -19.62
CA GLU A 220 -36.16 -28.15 -20.74
C GLU A 220 -35.90 -29.65 -20.99
N ARG A 221 -34.66 -30.11 -20.78
CA ARG A 221 -34.26 -31.52 -20.96
C ARG A 221 -34.22 -32.30 -19.65
N HIS A 222 -33.86 -31.65 -18.56
CA HIS A 222 -33.64 -32.26 -17.25
C HIS A 222 -34.41 -31.50 -16.16
N PRO A 223 -35.73 -31.70 -16.04
CA PRO A 223 -36.59 -30.91 -15.14
C PRO A 223 -36.33 -31.17 -13.65
N ASN A 224 -35.53 -32.17 -13.29
CA ASN A 224 -35.14 -32.48 -11.92
C ASN A 224 -33.79 -31.87 -11.50
N VAL A 225 -33.20 -30.99 -12.31
CA VAL A 225 -31.96 -30.28 -11.97
C VAL A 225 -32.20 -29.21 -10.90
N VAL A 226 -31.25 -29.07 -9.97
CA VAL A 226 -31.14 -27.96 -9.02
C VAL A 226 -29.72 -27.40 -9.04
N TYR A 227 -29.59 -26.08 -8.92
CA TYR A 227 -28.31 -25.39 -8.87
C TYR A 227 -28.07 -24.78 -7.49
N ILE A 228 -27.01 -25.23 -6.84
CA ILE A 228 -26.60 -24.75 -5.52
C ILE A 228 -25.47 -23.74 -5.68
N VAL A 229 -25.69 -22.52 -5.18
CA VAL A 229 -24.68 -21.48 -4.99
C VAL A 229 -24.31 -21.42 -3.52
N LEU A 230 -23.14 -21.97 -3.18
CA LEU A 230 -22.65 -22.12 -1.81
C LEU A 230 -21.60 -21.06 -1.47
N GLY A 231 -21.90 -20.16 -0.54
CA GLY A 231 -20.92 -19.22 0.00
C GLY A 231 -21.50 -17.89 0.45
N ALA A 232 -20.70 -17.15 1.22
CA ALA A 232 -21.01 -15.78 1.61
C ALA A 232 -20.44 -14.77 0.60
N THR A 233 -20.99 -13.55 0.58
CA THR A 233 -20.37 -12.43 -0.16
C THR A 233 -19.02 -12.10 0.45
N HIS A 234 -18.02 -11.88 -0.41
CA HIS A 234 -16.66 -11.56 0.02
C HIS A 234 -16.67 -10.39 1.03
N PRO A 235 -16.02 -10.47 2.20
CA PRO A 235 -16.12 -9.44 3.24
C PRO A 235 -15.84 -8.02 2.74
N HIS A 236 -14.78 -7.85 1.93
CA HIS A 236 -14.44 -6.56 1.32
C HIS A 236 -15.48 -6.05 0.32
N VAL A 237 -16.09 -6.96 -0.48
CA VAL A 237 -17.19 -6.60 -1.39
C VAL A 237 -18.43 -6.22 -0.60
N ARG A 238 -18.72 -6.92 0.51
CA ARG A 238 -19.85 -6.60 1.38
C ARG A 238 -19.70 -5.23 2.04
N GLN A 239 -18.48 -4.80 2.36
CA GLN A 239 -18.21 -3.47 2.91
C GLN A 239 -18.48 -2.34 1.89
N VAL A 240 -18.17 -2.56 0.60
CA VAL A 240 -18.26 -1.54 -0.45
C VAL A 240 -19.60 -1.56 -1.19
N GLU A 241 -20.04 -2.75 -1.61
CA GLU A 241 -21.20 -2.97 -2.48
C GLU A 241 -22.39 -3.63 -1.75
N GLY A 242 -22.26 -3.94 -0.46
CA GLY A 242 -23.28 -4.67 0.30
C GLY A 242 -23.56 -6.05 -0.31
N GLU A 243 -24.84 -6.37 -0.48
CA GLU A 243 -25.30 -7.65 -1.07
C GLU A 243 -25.82 -7.51 -2.50
N SER A 244 -25.44 -6.42 -3.18
CA SER A 244 -26.00 -6.04 -4.49
C SER A 244 -25.89 -7.14 -5.55
N TYR A 245 -24.74 -7.82 -5.65
CA TYR A 245 -24.54 -8.89 -6.63
C TYR A 245 -25.41 -10.13 -6.34
N ARG A 246 -25.53 -10.56 -5.08
CA ARG A 246 -26.41 -11.68 -4.73
C ARG A 246 -27.87 -11.37 -5.03
N LEU A 247 -28.33 -10.16 -4.67
CA LEU A 247 -29.69 -9.71 -4.95
C LEU A 247 -29.96 -9.63 -6.47
N PHE A 248 -28.97 -9.23 -7.26
CA PHE A 248 -29.02 -9.28 -8.71
C PHE A 248 -29.22 -10.71 -9.24
N LEU A 249 -28.43 -11.68 -8.74
CA LEU A 249 -28.56 -13.10 -9.15
C LEU A 249 -29.94 -13.68 -8.78
N GLN A 250 -30.45 -13.39 -7.58
CA GLN A 250 -31.78 -13.83 -7.15
C GLN A 250 -32.91 -13.22 -7.99
N ARG A 251 -32.79 -11.93 -8.35
CA ARG A 251 -33.74 -11.28 -9.26
C ARG A 251 -33.71 -11.93 -10.63
N ARG A 252 -32.51 -12.21 -11.16
CA ARG A 252 -32.33 -12.84 -12.47
C ARG A 252 -32.97 -14.23 -12.53
N ALA A 253 -32.82 -15.03 -11.47
CA ALA A 253 -33.48 -16.34 -11.38
C ALA A 253 -35.02 -16.22 -11.43
N ARG A 254 -35.62 -15.22 -10.75
CA ARG A 254 -37.07 -14.96 -10.78
C ARG A 254 -37.55 -14.43 -12.14
N GLU A 255 -36.79 -13.54 -12.77
CA GLU A 255 -37.11 -13.02 -14.12
C GLU A 255 -37.14 -14.14 -15.17
N LEU A 256 -36.33 -15.18 -14.98
CA LEU A 256 -36.28 -16.36 -15.83
C LEU A 256 -37.28 -17.46 -15.41
N GLY A 257 -38.00 -17.30 -14.29
CA GLY A 257 -38.99 -18.28 -13.80
C GLY A 257 -38.38 -19.60 -13.32
N ILE A 258 -37.14 -19.58 -12.79
CA ILE A 258 -36.39 -20.78 -12.36
C ILE A 258 -36.08 -20.76 -10.85
N GLU A 259 -36.72 -19.91 -10.06
CA GLU A 259 -36.39 -19.71 -8.65
C GLU A 259 -36.48 -20.99 -7.80
N GLU A 260 -37.39 -21.91 -8.14
CA GLU A 260 -37.55 -23.22 -7.49
C GLU A 260 -36.38 -24.18 -7.77
N HIS A 261 -35.53 -23.86 -8.74
CA HIS A 261 -34.37 -24.65 -9.15
C HIS A 261 -33.03 -24.06 -8.71
N VAL A 262 -33.02 -22.94 -7.98
CA VAL A 262 -31.77 -22.27 -7.53
C VAL A 262 -31.75 -22.13 -6.01
N ILE A 263 -30.76 -22.76 -5.38
CA ILE A 263 -30.56 -22.73 -3.92
C ILE A 263 -29.35 -21.85 -3.60
N PHE A 264 -29.57 -20.79 -2.82
CA PHE A 264 -28.50 -19.94 -2.30
C PHE A 264 -28.20 -20.31 -0.83
N HIS A 265 -27.05 -20.94 -0.57
CA HIS A 265 -26.60 -21.27 0.78
C HIS A 265 -25.59 -20.22 1.28
N ASN A 266 -26.12 -19.18 1.92
CA ASN A 266 -25.40 -17.92 2.20
C ASN A 266 -24.51 -17.97 3.46
N ARG A 267 -23.70 -19.02 3.62
CA ARG A 267 -22.77 -19.13 4.74
C ARG A 267 -21.36 -19.52 4.31
N PHE A 268 -20.39 -19.10 5.11
CA PHE A 268 -19.06 -19.71 5.10
C PHE A 268 -19.16 -21.02 5.88
N VAL A 269 -18.81 -22.14 5.23
CA VAL A 269 -18.99 -23.50 5.78
C VAL A 269 -17.66 -24.07 6.28
N SER A 270 -17.75 -25.06 7.17
CA SER A 270 -16.60 -25.86 7.59
C SER A 270 -16.06 -26.72 6.45
N LEU A 271 -14.86 -27.27 6.62
CA LEU A 271 -14.26 -28.16 5.62
C LEU A 271 -15.09 -29.43 5.45
N GLU A 272 -15.59 -30.00 6.56
CA GLU A 272 -16.42 -31.21 6.56
C GLU A 272 -17.71 -30.97 5.77
N GLU A 273 -18.40 -29.87 6.05
CA GLU A 273 -19.63 -29.51 5.35
C GLU A 273 -19.36 -29.20 3.87
N LEU A 274 -18.25 -28.55 3.55
CA LEU A 274 -17.86 -28.31 2.16
C LEU A 274 -17.65 -29.61 1.39
N VAL A 275 -16.97 -30.60 1.99
CA VAL A 275 -16.77 -31.93 1.39
C VAL A 275 -18.11 -32.62 1.13
N GLU A 276 -19.08 -32.49 2.03
CA GLU A 276 -20.42 -33.05 1.85
C GLU A 276 -21.18 -32.39 0.69
N PHE A 277 -21.12 -31.06 0.56
CA PHE A 277 -21.72 -30.35 -0.59
C PHE A 277 -21.07 -30.76 -1.91
N ILE A 278 -19.73 -30.81 -1.96
CA ILE A 278 -19.02 -31.31 -3.13
C ILE A 278 -19.48 -32.75 -3.40
N GLY A 279 -19.57 -33.56 -2.36
CA GLY A 279 -20.07 -34.93 -2.37
C GLY A 279 -21.45 -35.06 -3.03
N ALA A 280 -22.40 -34.17 -2.73
CA ALA A 280 -23.75 -34.20 -3.30
C ALA A 280 -23.82 -33.76 -4.77
N ALA A 281 -22.83 -33.00 -5.26
CA ALA A 281 -22.84 -32.45 -6.61
C ALA A 281 -22.61 -33.52 -7.70
N ASP A 282 -23.40 -33.44 -8.78
CA ASP A 282 -23.24 -34.22 -10.00
C ASP A 282 -22.24 -33.54 -10.95
N ILE A 283 -22.35 -32.21 -11.12
CA ILE A 283 -21.46 -31.39 -11.93
C ILE A 283 -21.10 -30.12 -11.16
N TYR A 284 -19.81 -29.77 -11.16
CA TYR A 284 -19.31 -28.52 -10.61
C TYR A 284 -19.04 -27.50 -11.71
N LEU A 285 -19.45 -26.25 -11.49
CA LEU A 285 -19.38 -25.17 -12.46
C LEU A 285 -18.45 -24.06 -11.95
N THR A 286 -17.51 -23.61 -12.79
CA THR A 286 -16.68 -22.43 -12.51
C THR A 286 -16.67 -21.44 -13.67
N PRO A 287 -17.71 -20.60 -13.80
CA PRO A 287 -17.88 -19.67 -14.92
C PRO A 287 -17.08 -18.36 -14.73
N TYR A 288 -15.87 -18.45 -14.14
CA TYR A 288 -15.10 -17.29 -13.71
C TYR A 288 -14.71 -16.41 -14.91
N LEU A 289 -14.69 -15.09 -14.70
CA LEU A 289 -14.47 -14.13 -15.78
C LEU A 289 -13.02 -13.67 -15.90
N ASN A 290 -12.22 -13.82 -14.85
CA ASN A 290 -10.82 -13.43 -14.87
C ASN A 290 -9.95 -14.56 -15.46
N ARG A 291 -9.46 -14.36 -16.69
CA ARG A 291 -8.56 -15.32 -17.34
C ARG A 291 -7.24 -15.52 -16.59
N GLU A 292 -6.76 -14.47 -15.91
CA GLU A 292 -5.44 -14.42 -15.27
C GLU A 292 -5.37 -15.13 -13.92
N GLN A 293 -6.46 -15.78 -13.49
CA GLN A 293 -6.48 -16.50 -12.23
C GLN A 293 -5.54 -17.71 -12.27
N ILE A 294 -4.38 -17.56 -11.62
CA ILE A 294 -3.29 -18.54 -11.63
C ILE A 294 -3.53 -19.71 -10.67
N THR A 295 -4.40 -19.56 -9.66
CA THR A 295 -4.73 -20.62 -8.70
C THR A 295 -6.17 -20.48 -8.20
N SER A 296 -6.85 -21.60 -7.98
CA SER A 296 -8.23 -21.68 -7.49
C SER A 296 -8.39 -22.89 -6.58
N GLY A 297 -8.52 -22.67 -5.27
CA GLY A 297 -8.74 -23.75 -4.30
C GLY A 297 -10.08 -24.46 -4.50
N THR A 298 -11.12 -23.74 -4.93
CA THR A 298 -12.45 -24.34 -5.14
C THR A 298 -12.45 -25.35 -6.29
N LEU A 299 -11.72 -25.02 -7.38
CA LEU A 299 -11.50 -25.92 -8.50
C LEU A 299 -10.61 -27.11 -8.10
N ALA A 300 -9.54 -26.86 -7.35
CA ALA A 300 -8.65 -27.93 -6.88
C ALA A 300 -9.41 -28.98 -6.07
N TYR A 301 -10.25 -28.53 -5.12
CA TYR A 301 -11.04 -29.41 -4.26
C TYR A 301 -12.00 -30.26 -5.08
N THR A 302 -12.71 -29.69 -6.06
CA THR A 302 -13.71 -30.44 -6.85
C THR A 302 -13.11 -31.45 -7.81
N VAL A 303 -12.04 -31.09 -8.51
CA VAL A 303 -11.26 -32.06 -9.32
C VAL A 303 -10.72 -33.15 -8.41
N GLY A 304 -10.19 -32.76 -7.25
CA GLY A 304 -9.68 -33.64 -6.21
C GLY A 304 -10.65 -34.68 -5.68
N CYS A 305 -11.91 -34.28 -5.51
CA CYS A 305 -13.03 -35.13 -5.12
C CYS A 305 -13.63 -35.94 -6.29
N GLY A 306 -13.03 -35.87 -7.49
CA GLY A 306 -13.47 -36.66 -8.65
C GLY A 306 -14.81 -36.22 -9.22
N LYS A 307 -15.11 -34.90 -9.19
CA LYS A 307 -16.34 -34.35 -9.78
C LYS A 307 -16.16 -34.04 -11.25
N ALA A 308 -17.25 -34.13 -12.01
CA ALA A 308 -17.27 -33.64 -13.38
C ALA A 308 -17.28 -32.10 -13.32
N VAL A 309 -16.32 -31.45 -13.97
CA VAL A 309 -16.16 -30.00 -13.91
C VAL A 309 -16.36 -29.38 -15.29
N ILE A 310 -17.14 -28.31 -15.33
CA ILE A 310 -17.24 -27.41 -16.50
C ILE A 310 -16.76 -26.02 -16.06
N SER A 311 -15.79 -25.47 -16.79
CA SER A 311 -15.14 -24.21 -16.44
C SER A 311 -14.94 -23.31 -17.65
N THR A 312 -14.83 -22.00 -17.42
CA THR A 312 -14.18 -21.10 -18.39
C THR A 312 -12.66 -21.35 -18.44
N PRO A 313 -11.96 -21.00 -19.53
CA PRO A 313 -10.53 -21.26 -19.71
C PRO A 313 -9.66 -20.20 -19.02
N TYR A 314 -9.85 -20.00 -17.71
CA TYR A 314 -8.85 -19.29 -16.90
C TYR A 314 -7.64 -20.19 -16.66
N TRP A 315 -6.47 -19.60 -16.43
CA TRP A 315 -5.19 -20.30 -16.54
C TRP A 315 -5.09 -21.59 -15.71
N HIS A 316 -5.52 -21.55 -14.45
CA HIS A 316 -5.52 -22.77 -13.62
C HIS A 316 -6.50 -23.85 -14.12
N ALA A 317 -7.66 -23.47 -14.67
CA ALA A 317 -8.61 -24.42 -15.23
C ALA A 317 -8.10 -25.11 -16.50
N GLU A 318 -7.39 -24.37 -17.37
CA GLU A 318 -6.76 -24.97 -18.56
C GLU A 318 -5.80 -26.10 -18.18
N GLU A 319 -4.96 -25.90 -17.16
CA GLU A 319 -4.00 -26.92 -16.72
C GLU A 319 -4.66 -28.07 -15.95
N LEU A 320 -5.58 -27.76 -15.05
CA LEU A 320 -6.17 -28.77 -14.17
C LEU A 320 -7.18 -29.68 -14.88
N LEU A 321 -7.85 -29.17 -15.91
CA LEU A 321 -8.86 -29.89 -16.69
C LEU A 321 -8.33 -30.49 -18.00
N ALA A 322 -7.03 -30.33 -18.32
CA ALA A 322 -6.41 -30.92 -19.49
C ALA A 322 -6.53 -32.47 -19.52
N ASP A 323 -6.22 -33.09 -20.65
CA ASP A 323 -6.31 -34.56 -20.83
C ASP A 323 -7.72 -35.14 -20.53
N GLY A 324 -8.76 -34.34 -20.79
CA GLY A 324 -10.15 -34.74 -20.58
C GLY A 324 -10.54 -34.89 -19.11
N ARG A 325 -9.89 -34.14 -18.20
CA ARG A 325 -10.24 -34.08 -16.76
C ARG A 325 -11.42 -33.14 -16.47
N GLY A 326 -11.87 -32.38 -17.46
CA GLY A 326 -13.11 -31.60 -17.42
C GLY A 326 -13.46 -31.04 -18.81
N ILE A 327 -14.42 -30.11 -18.85
CA ILE A 327 -14.84 -29.41 -20.06
C ILE A 327 -14.57 -27.92 -19.91
N LEU A 328 -14.00 -27.31 -20.95
CA LEU A 328 -13.82 -25.86 -21.05
C LEU A 328 -14.88 -25.26 -21.97
N VAL A 329 -15.50 -24.17 -21.53
CA VAL A 329 -16.50 -23.40 -22.29
C VAL A 329 -16.07 -21.93 -22.42
N PRO A 330 -16.48 -21.20 -23.48
CA PRO A 330 -16.13 -19.79 -23.64
C PRO A 330 -16.61 -18.91 -22.46
N PHE A 331 -15.89 -17.82 -22.21
CA PHE A 331 -16.31 -16.82 -21.22
C PHE A 331 -17.64 -16.19 -21.62
N ARG A 332 -18.51 -15.93 -20.63
CA ARG A 332 -19.79 -15.22 -20.81
C ARG A 332 -20.77 -15.91 -21.77
N ASP A 333 -20.71 -17.24 -21.87
CA ASP A 333 -21.53 -18.01 -22.80
C ASP A 333 -22.42 -19.01 -22.06
N ALA A 334 -23.63 -18.56 -21.72
CA ALA A 334 -24.65 -19.39 -21.08
C ALA A 334 -25.09 -20.57 -21.96
N LYS A 335 -25.08 -20.40 -23.29
CA LYS A 335 -25.48 -21.46 -24.22
C LYS A 335 -24.46 -22.60 -24.22
N ALA A 336 -23.17 -22.28 -24.30
CA ALA A 336 -22.11 -23.29 -24.22
C ALA A 336 -22.10 -24.02 -22.86
N ILE A 337 -22.41 -23.32 -21.76
CA ILE A 337 -22.60 -23.96 -20.45
C ILE A 337 -23.75 -24.97 -20.50
N ALA A 338 -24.92 -24.57 -21.02
CA ALA A 338 -26.08 -25.46 -21.13
C ALA A 338 -25.80 -26.69 -21.98
N GLU A 339 -25.16 -26.51 -23.14
CA GLU A 339 -24.78 -27.61 -24.05
C GLU A 339 -23.82 -28.60 -23.37
N ALA A 340 -22.81 -28.10 -22.65
CA ALA A 340 -21.86 -28.94 -21.93
C ALA A 340 -22.51 -29.68 -20.75
N VAL A 341 -23.41 -29.04 -20.00
CA VAL A 341 -24.16 -29.69 -18.92
C VAL A 341 -25.06 -30.79 -19.48
N ASN A 342 -25.89 -30.49 -20.48
CA ASN A 342 -26.81 -31.46 -21.07
C ASN A 342 -26.05 -32.66 -21.64
N ARG A 343 -24.94 -32.44 -22.34
CA ARG A 343 -24.06 -33.52 -22.83
C ARG A 343 -23.62 -34.47 -21.72
N LEU A 344 -23.14 -33.93 -20.59
CA LEU A 344 -22.68 -34.77 -19.46
C LEU A 344 -23.82 -35.44 -18.69
N LEU A 345 -25.03 -34.89 -18.73
CA LEU A 345 -26.21 -35.51 -18.13
C LEU A 345 -26.83 -36.59 -19.04
N GLU A 346 -26.69 -36.46 -20.35
CA GLU A 346 -27.13 -37.42 -21.36
C GLU A 346 -26.13 -38.58 -21.57
N ASP A 347 -24.82 -38.34 -21.40
CA ASP A 347 -23.76 -39.35 -21.50
C ASP A 347 -23.08 -39.62 -20.14
N GLU A 348 -23.66 -40.57 -19.40
CA GLU A 348 -23.14 -40.97 -18.10
C GLU A 348 -21.75 -41.63 -18.18
N ALA A 349 -21.45 -42.34 -19.28
CA ALA A 349 -20.16 -43.00 -19.47
C ALA A 349 -19.04 -41.97 -19.64
N GLU A 350 -19.26 -40.93 -20.44
CA GLU A 350 -18.34 -39.80 -20.57
C GLU A 350 -18.16 -39.07 -19.23
N ARG A 351 -19.26 -38.75 -18.54
CA ARG A 351 -19.22 -38.10 -17.23
C ARG A 351 -18.40 -38.92 -16.22
N HIS A 352 -18.61 -40.23 -16.15
CA HIS A 352 -17.86 -41.11 -15.26
C HIS A 352 -16.37 -41.20 -15.65
N ALA A 353 -16.06 -41.23 -16.94
CA ALA A 353 -14.68 -41.23 -17.43
C ALA A 353 -13.93 -39.94 -17.04
N ILE A 354 -14.57 -38.78 -17.19
CA ILE A 354 -14.03 -37.48 -16.73
C ILE A 354 -13.78 -37.50 -15.22
N ARG A 355 -14.80 -37.89 -14.44
CA ARG A 355 -14.72 -38.00 -12.97
C ARG A 355 -13.55 -38.87 -12.53
N LYS A 356 -13.39 -40.04 -13.14
CA LYS A 356 -12.30 -40.98 -12.84
C LYS A 356 -10.93 -40.38 -13.13
N ARG A 357 -10.74 -39.73 -14.29
CA ARG A 357 -9.48 -39.04 -14.64
C ARG A 357 -9.17 -37.90 -13.66
N ALA A 358 -10.16 -37.08 -13.33
CA ALA A 358 -10.04 -36.00 -12.34
C ALA A 358 -9.63 -36.55 -10.97
N TYR A 359 -10.30 -37.59 -10.47
CA TYR A 359 -9.99 -38.20 -9.18
C TYR A 359 -8.57 -38.75 -9.10
N LEU A 360 -8.17 -39.53 -10.12
CA LEU A 360 -6.83 -40.12 -10.21
C LEU A 360 -5.74 -39.05 -10.23
N TYR A 361 -5.94 -37.98 -11.02
CA TYR A 361 -5.03 -36.84 -11.02
C TYR A 361 -4.98 -36.14 -9.67
N GLY A 362 -6.13 -35.96 -9.02
CA GLY A 362 -6.25 -35.32 -7.70
C GLY A 362 -5.52 -36.07 -6.58
N ARG A 363 -5.19 -37.36 -6.72
CA ARG A 363 -4.49 -38.12 -5.67
C ARG A 363 -3.10 -37.59 -5.34
N GLN A 364 -2.42 -36.96 -6.29
CA GLN A 364 -1.13 -36.31 -6.03
C GLN A 364 -1.26 -34.96 -5.29
N MET A 365 -2.49 -34.46 -5.16
CA MET A 365 -2.82 -33.16 -4.58
C MET A 365 -3.29 -33.29 -3.13
N ILE A 366 -3.49 -34.50 -2.61
CA ILE A 366 -3.99 -34.67 -1.24
C ILE A 366 -3.00 -34.09 -0.23
N TRP A 367 -3.53 -33.50 0.84
CA TRP A 367 -2.73 -32.85 1.88
C TRP A 367 -1.55 -33.69 2.40
N PRO A 368 -1.68 -35.01 2.65
CA PRO A 368 -0.53 -35.85 3.02
C PRO A 368 0.61 -35.83 1.99
N VAL A 369 0.30 -35.88 0.69
CA VAL A 369 1.30 -35.86 -0.39
C VAL A 369 1.91 -34.47 -0.54
N VAL A 370 1.07 -33.42 -0.48
CA VAL A 370 1.53 -32.03 -0.56
C VAL A 370 2.43 -31.68 0.63
N ALA A 371 2.07 -32.10 1.85
CA ALA A 371 2.88 -31.91 3.05
C ALA A 371 4.28 -32.53 2.90
N GLN A 372 4.38 -33.75 2.34
CA GLN A 372 5.69 -34.37 2.09
C GLN A 372 6.52 -33.57 1.09
N ARG A 373 5.92 -33.06 0.00
CA ARG A 373 6.63 -32.19 -0.95
C ARG A 373 7.11 -30.87 -0.33
N TYR A 374 6.34 -30.30 0.61
CA TYR A 374 6.78 -29.13 1.37
C TYR A 374 7.93 -29.48 2.32
N LEU A 375 7.87 -30.61 3.03
CA LEU A 375 8.98 -31.08 3.87
C LEU A 375 10.27 -31.28 3.05
N GLU A 376 10.17 -31.87 1.85
CA GLU A 376 11.29 -31.99 0.90
C GLU A 376 11.82 -30.63 0.43
N SER A 377 10.93 -29.65 0.21
CA SER A 377 11.32 -28.26 -0.11
C SER A 377 12.06 -27.62 1.07
N PHE A 378 11.55 -27.77 2.30
CA PHE A 378 12.19 -27.25 3.51
C PHE A 378 13.58 -27.86 3.73
N GLU A 379 13.72 -29.17 3.54
CA GLU A 379 15.02 -29.84 3.64
C GLU A 379 16.00 -29.36 2.56
N ARG A 380 15.54 -29.19 1.31
CA ARG A 380 16.38 -28.61 0.25
C ARG A 380 16.78 -27.16 0.53
N ALA A 381 15.87 -26.34 1.06
CA ALA A 381 16.15 -24.96 1.42
C ALA A 381 17.25 -24.88 2.48
N ARG A 382 17.22 -25.80 3.46
CA ARG A 382 18.23 -25.87 4.50
C ARG A 382 19.56 -26.47 4.03
N ALA A 383 19.51 -27.52 3.22
CA ALA A 383 20.70 -28.20 2.70
C ALA A 383 21.51 -27.34 1.73
N ALA A 384 20.85 -26.42 1.00
CA ALA A 384 21.53 -25.44 0.17
C ALA A 384 22.48 -24.52 0.97
N GLY A 385 22.36 -24.51 2.31
CA GLY A 385 23.11 -23.66 3.22
C GLY A 385 22.64 -22.23 3.10
N THR A 386 22.23 -21.60 4.21
CA THR A 386 21.94 -20.17 4.19
C THR A 386 23.23 -19.41 3.90
N THR A 387 23.45 -19.03 2.65
CA THR A 387 24.29 -17.86 2.30
C THR A 387 23.63 -16.55 2.71
N ARG A 388 22.55 -16.60 3.52
CA ARG A 388 22.26 -15.51 4.45
C ARG A 388 23.42 -15.44 5.44
N THR A 389 24.49 -14.77 5.01
CA THR A 389 25.50 -14.18 5.89
C THR A 389 24.75 -13.75 7.13
N ARG A 390 25.09 -14.33 8.30
CA ARG A 390 24.64 -13.83 9.60
C ARG A 390 24.75 -12.32 9.48
N VAL A 391 23.62 -11.64 9.29
CA VAL A 391 23.62 -10.19 9.18
C VAL A 391 24.14 -9.81 10.56
N ALA A 392 25.39 -9.35 10.60
CA ALA A 392 25.99 -8.79 11.79
C ALA A 392 24.89 -7.91 12.39
N ILE A 393 24.55 -8.11 13.68
CA ILE A 393 23.50 -7.32 14.33
C ILE A 393 23.77 -5.88 13.90
N PRO A 394 22.91 -5.31 13.03
CA PRO A 394 23.33 -4.13 12.33
C PRO A 394 23.58 -3.09 13.40
N THR A 395 24.78 -2.50 13.38
CA THR A 395 25.03 -1.31 14.21
C THR A 395 23.94 -0.29 13.92
N LEU A 396 23.67 0.69 14.79
CA LEU A 396 22.62 1.68 14.54
C LEU A 396 22.64 2.23 13.09
N ASN A 397 23.84 2.41 12.52
CA ASN A 397 24.09 2.84 11.13
C ASN A 397 23.58 1.90 10.01
N GLN A 398 23.19 0.67 10.33
CA GLN A 398 22.76 -0.36 9.39
C GLN A 398 21.31 -0.79 9.63
N ARG A 399 20.65 -0.26 10.67
CA ARG A 399 19.20 -0.38 10.83
C ARG A 399 18.54 0.77 10.07
N PRO A 400 17.43 0.54 9.35
CA PRO A 400 16.64 1.65 8.84
C PRO A 400 16.16 2.48 10.03
N ASP A 401 16.58 3.74 10.09
CA ASP A 401 16.29 4.63 11.22
C ASP A 401 14.77 4.78 11.38
N GLU A 402 14.22 4.31 12.50
CA GLU A 402 12.78 4.23 12.70
C GLU A 402 12.16 5.64 12.75
N LEU A 403 11.14 5.89 11.94
CA LEU A 403 10.31 7.10 12.06
C LEU A 403 9.30 6.93 13.20
N PRO A 404 9.03 7.98 13.98
CA PRO A 404 8.02 7.96 15.03
C PRO A 404 6.64 7.46 14.54
N VAL A 405 5.88 6.90 15.48
CA VAL A 405 4.47 6.59 15.24
C VAL A 405 3.70 7.89 15.09
N LEU A 406 2.84 7.98 14.08
CA LEU A 406 2.00 9.14 13.85
C LEU A 406 0.95 9.27 14.96
N LYS A 407 0.92 10.41 15.65
CA LYS A 407 -0.10 10.76 16.65
C LYS A 407 -0.74 12.10 16.32
N LEU A 408 -2.06 12.18 16.49
CA LEU A 408 -2.87 13.36 16.14
C LEU A 408 -3.54 14.01 17.36
N ASP A 409 -3.28 13.51 18.57
CA ASP A 409 -3.97 13.93 19.79
C ASP A 409 -3.82 15.44 20.04
N HIS A 410 -2.62 15.99 19.84
CA HIS A 410 -2.40 17.43 19.99
C HIS A 410 -3.00 18.26 18.85
N LEU A 411 -2.93 17.79 17.59
CA LEU A 411 -3.61 18.42 16.45
C LEU A 411 -5.12 18.57 16.72
N LYS A 412 -5.74 17.51 17.24
CA LYS A 412 -7.16 17.53 17.65
C LYS A 412 -7.41 18.49 18.79
N ARG A 413 -6.50 18.57 19.77
CA ARG A 413 -6.64 19.50 20.90
C ARG A 413 -6.64 20.96 20.44
N LEU A 414 -5.86 21.30 19.43
CA LEU A 414 -5.81 22.64 18.83
C LEU A 414 -6.96 22.90 17.84
N THR A 415 -7.74 21.89 17.47
CA THR A 415 -8.77 21.99 16.44
C THR A 415 -10.17 21.91 17.06
N ASP A 416 -11.02 22.90 16.81
CA ASP A 416 -12.43 22.89 17.22
C ASP A 416 -13.37 22.78 16.01
N ASP A 417 -14.60 23.28 16.07
CA ASP A 417 -15.55 23.26 14.97
C ASP A 417 -15.26 24.29 13.86
N THR A 418 -14.40 25.28 14.14
CA THR A 418 -14.09 26.41 13.26
C THR A 418 -12.83 26.15 12.45
N GLY A 419 -11.74 25.74 13.12
CA GLY A 419 -10.44 25.58 12.50
C GLY A 419 -9.38 25.17 13.52
N ILE A 420 -8.10 25.40 13.20
CA ILE A 420 -7.00 25.21 14.15
C ILE A 420 -6.59 26.53 14.81
N LEU A 421 -6.47 26.51 16.14
CA LEU A 421 -6.02 27.64 16.96
C LEU A 421 -4.50 27.84 16.81
N GLN A 422 -4.06 29.09 16.68
CA GLN A 422 -2.69 29.43 16.31
C GLN A 422 -1.66 29.01 17.39
N HIS A 423 -1.95 29.27 18.66
CA HIS A 423 -0.99 29.15 19.75
C HIS A 423 -1.50 28.24 20.88
N ALA A 424 -0.54 27.74 21.67
CA ALA A 424 -0.78 27.06 22.93
C ALA A 424 0.14 27.61 24.02
N THR A 425 -0.32 27.62 25.26
CA THR A 425 0.57 27.78 26.42
C THR A 425 0.92 26.38 26.91
N TYR A 426 2.18 25.99 26.79
CA TYR A 426 2.60 24.58 26.84
C TYR A 426 1.76 23.74 25.87
N THR A 427 0.98 22.80 26.38
CA THR A 427 0.12 21.91 25.57
C THR A 427 -1.35 22.35 25.49
N VAL A 428 -1.71 23.46 26.15
CA VAL A 428 -3.11 23.92 26.28
C VAL A 428 -3.39 25.00 25.24
N PRO A 429 -4.43 24.87 24.39
CA PRO A 429 -4.76 25.87 23.37
C PRO A 429 -4.96 27.26 23.99
N ASN A 430 -4.39 28.28 23.36
CA ASN A 430 -4.57 29.67 23.77
C ASN A 430 -5.72 30.31 22.97
N TYR A 431 -6.87 30.44 23.61
CA TYR A 431 -8.05 31.01 22.97
C TYR A 431 -7.95 32.52 22.71
N ASP A 432 -7.07 33.26 23.39
CA ASP A 432 -6.98 34.71 23.20
C ASP A 432 -6.39 35.10 21.83
N GLU A 433 -5.69 34.17 21.18
CA GLU A 433 -4.98 34.40 19.90
C GLU A 433 -5.78 33.96 18.68
N GLY A 434 -6.87 33.19 18.87
CA GLY A 434 -7.76 32.75 17.78
C GLY A 434 -7.07 31.88 16.72
N TYR A 435 -7.40 32.14 15.45
CA TYR A 435 -7.04 31.30 14.31
C TYR A 435 -6.37 32.11 13.20
N THR A 436 -5.58 31.41 12.39
CA THR A 436 -4.95 32.00 11.20
C THR A 436 -5.19 31.20 9.93
N THR A 437 -5.27 31.89 8.80
CA THR A 437 -5.37 31.28 7.48
C THR A 437 -4.15 30.44 7.13
N ASP A 438 -2.95 30.88 7.52
CA ASP A 438 -1.75 30.12 7.19
C ASP A 438 -1.67 28.78 7.94
N ASP A 439 -2.08 28.70 9.20
CA ASP A 439 -2.10 27.43 9.94
C ASP A 439 -3.22 26.51 9.48
N ASN A 440 -4.41 27.04 9.19
CA ASN A 440 -5.48 26.25 8.59
C ASN A 440 -5.08 25.71 7.19
N ALA A 441 -4.30 26.47 6.42
CA ALA A 441 -3.76 26.00 5.15
C ALA A 441 -2.74 24.87 5.32
N ARG A 442 -1.82 24.97 6.28
CA ARG A 442 -0.88 23.88 6.63
C ARG A 442 -1.62 22.65 7.14
N ALA A 443 -2.62 22.82 7.99
CA ALA A 443 -3.43 21.74 8.54
C ALA A 443 -4.25 21.02 7.47
N LEU A 444 -4.73 21.76 6.46
CA LEU A 444 -5.36 21.18 5.28
C LEU A 444 -4.39 20.28 4.51
N ILE A 445 -3.12 20.68 4.35
CA ILE A 445 -2.09 19.83 3.71
C ILE A 445 -1.86 18.56 4.54
N VAL A 446 -1.76 18.67 5.88
CA VAL A 446 -1.67 17.50 6.77
C VAL A 446 -2.84 16.55 6.53
N ALA A 447 -4.07 17.05 6.50
CA ALA A 447 -5.25 16.22 6.27
C ALA A 447 -5.22 15.51 4.90
N VAL A 448 -4.78 16.19 3.84
CA VAL A 448 -4.63 15.58 2.51
C VAL A 448 -3.53 14.50 2.50
N LEU A 449 -2.40 14.75 3.16
CA LEU A 449 -1.31 13.77 3.25
C LEU A 449 -1.69 12.56 4.12
N LEU A 450 -2.52 12.75 5.16
CA LEU A 450 -3.09 11.65 5.94
C LEU A 450 -4.01 10.76 5.08
N GLU A 451 -4.82 11.37 4.22
CA GLU A 451 -5.64 10.64 3.24
C GLU A 451 -4.77 9.83 2.27
N GLU A 452 -3.64 10.40 1.82
CA GLU A 452 -2.68 9.76 0.91
C GLU A 452 -1.96 8.57 1.54
N LEU A 453 -1.52 8.70 2.80
CA LEU A 453 -0.80 7.65 3.54
C LEU A 453 -1.70 6.44 3.84
N GLY A 454 -3.00 6.65 4.09
CA GLY A 454 -3.94 5.59 4.42
C GLY A 454 -3.85 5.08 5.88
N GLY A 455 -4.43 3.91 6.15
CA GLY A 455 -4.45 3.29 7.49
C GLY A 455 -5.47 3.90 8.46
N LYS A 456 -5.43 3.49 9.74
CA LYS A 456 -6.45 3.87 10.75
C LYS A 456 -6.49 5.36 11.06
N THR A 457 -5.35 6.04 11.08
CA THR A 457 -5.23 7.50 11.24
C THR A 457 -5.80 8.28 10.06
N ALA A 458 -5.96 7.66 8.88
CA ALA A 458 -6.64 8.28 7.75
C ALA A 458 -8.18 8.34 7.91
N THR A 459 -8.77 7.68 8.93
CA THR A 459 -10.22 7.77 9.17
C THR A 459 -10.67 9.17 9.58
N GLU A 460 -9.77 9.98 10.15
CA GLU A 460 -10.05 11.34 10.67
C GLU A 460 -9.72 12.45 9.66
N ALA A 461 -8.79 12.17 8.74
CA ALA A 461 -8.42 13.05 7.63
C ALA A 461 -9.63 13.65 6.87
N PRO A 462 -10.70 12.88 6.59
CA PRO A 462 -11.95 13.37 6.03
C PRO A 462 -12.57 14.60 6.69
N GLU A 463 -12.66 14.56 8.01
CA GLU A 463 -13.34 15.56 8.82
C GLU A 463 -12.44 16.78 8.98
N LEU A 464 -11.15 16.54 9.25
CA LEU A 464 -10.12 17.58 9.35
C LEU A 464 -10.01 18.36 8.04
N ALA A 465 -9.92 17.69 6.90
CA ALA A 465 -9.84 18.34 5.59
C ALA A 465 -11.08 19.22 5.30
N THR A 466 -12.27 18.71 5.61
CA THR A 466 -13.52 19.47 5.46
C THR A 466 -13.51 20.74 6.30
N ARG A 467 -13.08 20.63 7.56
CA ARG A 467 -13.04 21.73 8.52
C ARG A 467 -12.06 22.83 8.11
N TYR A 468 -10.80 22.46 7.83
CA TYR A 468 -9.79 23.44 7.43
C TYR A 468 -10.13 24.08 6.07
N LEU A 469 -10.72 23.32 5.15
CA LEU A 469 -11.21 23.88 3.89
C LEU A 469 -12.38 24.86 4.11
N ALA A 470 -13.31 24.55 5.01
CA ALA A 470 -14.41 25.44 5.37
C ALA A 470 -13.89 26.76 5.97
N PHE A 471 -12.85 26.69 6.81
CA PHE A 471 -12.15 27.88 7.31
C PHE A 471 -11.59 28.72 6.18
N LEU A 472 -10.82 28.12 5.26
CA LEU A 472 -10.24 28.86 4.13
C LEU A 472 -11.31 29.47 3.22
N TRP A 473 -12.42 28.76 3.00
CA TRP A 473 -13.57 29.29 2.28
C TRP A 473 -14.17 30.52 2.98
N HIS A 474 -14.30 30.48 4.32
CA HIS A 474 -14.79 31.62 5.10
C HIS A 474 -13.80 32.79 5.13
N ALA A 475 -12.49 32.50 5.12
CA ALA A 475 -11.42 33.48 5.10
C ALA A 475 -11.33 34.25 3.77
N PHE A 476 -11.79 33.66 2.67
CA PHE A 476 -11.73 34.31 1.37
C PHE A 476 -12.71 35.48 1.26
N ASN A 477 -12.20 36.64 0.89
CA ASN A 477 -12.99 37.84 0.66
C ASN A 477 -13.16 38.09 -0.85
N PRO A 478 -14.33 37.78 -1.44
CA PRO A 478 -14.55 37.87 -2.89
C PRO A 478 -14.49 39.31 -3.42
N GLU A 479 -14.76 40.32 -2.59
CA GLU A 479 -14.68 41.73 -3.01
C GLU A 479 -13.25 42.17 -3.28
N THR A 480 -12.29 41.56 -2.57
CA THR A 480 -10.86 41.91 -2.66
C THR A 480 -10.05 40.87 -3.43
N GLY A 481 -10.60 39.68 -3.68
CA GLY A 481 -9.87 38.52 -4.21
C GLY A 481 -8.77 38.03 -3.27
N ARG A 482 -8.82 38.34 -1.97
CA ARG A 482 -7.78 38.04 -0.98
C ARG A 482 -8.36 37.27 0.21
N PHE A 483 -7.56 36.39 0.80
CA PHE A 483 -7.85 35.83 2.12
C PHE A 483 -7.57 36.86 3.23
N ARG A 484 -8.43 36.89 4.23
CA ARG A 484 -8.15 37.45 5.56
C ARG A 484 -7.25 36.46 6.31
N ASN A 485 -6.39 36.90 7.24
CA ASN A 485 -5.56 35.99 8.03
C ASN A 485 -6.13 35.75 9.42
N PHE A 486 -6.32 36.82 10.20
CA PHE A 486 -6.62 36.70 11.64
C PHE A 486 -8.11 36.68 11.93
N LEU A 487 -8.57 35.59 12.56
CA LEU A 487 -9.91 35.43 13.10
C LEU A 487 -9.81 35.31 14.62
N ASP A 488 -10.46 36.20 15.37
CA ASP A 488 -10.50 36.07 16.83
C ASP A 488 -11.35 34.86 17.27
N TYR A 489 -11.26 34.49 18.56
CA TYR A 489 -12.02 33.35 19.09
C TYR A 489 -13.54 33.57 19.12
N ASN A 490 -13.99 34.83 19.08
CA ASN A 490 -15.39 35.18 18.93
C ASN A 490 -15.84 35.15 17.45
N ARG A 491 -14.96 34.70 16.54
CA ARG A 491 -15.19 34.53 15.10
C ARG A 491 -15.41 35.86 14.37
N HIS A 492 -14.72 36.92 14.80
CA HIS A 492 -14.63 38.18 14.08
C HIS A 492 -13.29 38.28 13.34
N TRP A 493 -13.38 38.68 12.07
CA TRP A 493 -12.20 38.98 11.28
C TRP A 493 -11.57 40.29 11.75
N LEU A 494 -10.29 40.24 12.09
CA LEU A 494 -9.54 41.40 12.58
C LEU A 494 -9.01 42.29 11.45
N GLU A 495 -9.12 41.83 10.20
CA GLU A 495 -8.66 42.54 9.02
C GLU A 495 -9.48 42.19 7.77
N ALA A 496 -9.47 43.08 6.79
CA ALA A 496 -10.16 42.89 5.51
C ALA A 496 -9.32 42.13 4.47
N VAL A 497 -7.99 42.20 4.57
CA VAL A 497 -7.00 41.61 3.66
C VAL A 497 -5.80 41.16 4.48
N GLY A 498 -5.49 39.86 4.44
CA GLY A 498 -4.32 39.29 5.09
C GLY A 498 -3.03 39.44 4.27
N SER A 499 -1.92 39.03 4.89
CA SER A 499 -0.58 39.09 4.29
C SER A 499 -0.46 38.34 2.95
N GLU A 500 0.58 38.65 2.17
CA GLU A 500 0.91 37.86 0.97
C GLU A 500 1.28 36.41 1.33
N ASP A 501 1.93 36.19 2.47
CA ASP A 501 2.38 34.86 2.93
C ASP A 501 1.18 33.96 3.25
N SER A 502 0.20 34.47 4.02
CA SER A 502 -1.01 33.72 4.35
C SER A 502 -1.87 33.43 3.12
N HIS A 503 -1.99 34.38 2.20
CA HIS A 503 -2.69 34.16 0.93
C HIS A 503 -2.00 33.06 0.10
N ALA A 504 -0.68 33.12 -0.04
CA ALA A 504 0.06 32.15 -0.85
C ALA A 504 0.05 30.74 -0.23
N ARG A 505 0.03 30.63 1.11
CA ARG A 505 -0.16 29.34 1.79
C ARG A 505 -1.56 28.78 1.62
N ALA A 506 -2.60 29.63 1.63
CA ALA A 506 -3.95 29.19 1.29
C ALA A 506 -3.97 28.58 -0.12
N LEU A 507 -3.42 29.27 -1.13
CA LEU A 507 -3.24 28.71 -2.48
C LEU A 507 -2.47 27.38 -2.46
N TRP A 508 -1.44 27.26 -1.63
CA TRP A 508 -0.68 26.02 -1.49
C TRP A 508 -1.54 24.85 -0.95
N GLY A 509 -2.31 25.08 0.11
CA GLY A 509 -3.23 24.08 0.66
C GLY A 509 -4.34 23.70 -0.30
N LEU A 510 -4.93 24.68 -1.00
CA LEU A 510 -5.93 24.45 -2.04
C LEU A 510 -5.37 23.61 -3.21
N GLY A 511 -4.15 23.91 -3.65
CA GLY A 511 -3.44 23.14 -4.67
C GLY A 511 -3.27 21.67 -4.29
N TYR A 512 -2.91 21.40 -3.03
CA TYR A 512 -2.81 20.04 -2.48
C TYR A 512 -4.13 19.28 -2.54
N VAL A 513 -5.25 19.92 -2.15
CA VAL A 513 -6.58 19.28 -2.25
C VAL A 513 -6.90 18.91 -3.69
N VAL A 514 -6.67 19.81 -4.63
CA VAL A 514 -6.94 19.58 -6.06
C VAL A 514 -6.05 18.48 -6.63
N GLY A 515 -4.76 18.49 -6.33
CA GLY A 515 -3.79 17.56 -6.89
C GLY A 515 -3.90 16.14 -6.32
N ARG A 516 -4.20 16.01 -5.02
CA ARG A 516 -3.96 14.76 -4.28
C ARG A 516 -5.17 14.14 -3.60
N SER A 517 -6.19 14.92 -3.21
CA SER A 517 -7.36 14.33 -2.56
C SER A 517 -8.14 13.42 -3.51
N ARG A 518 -8.66 12.30 -2.98
CA ARG A 518 -9.47 11.32 -3.71
C ARG A 518 -10.96 11.68 -3.71
N ARG A 519 -11.35 12.77 -3.06
CA ARG A 519 -12.74 13.16 -2.78
C ARG A 519 -13.27 14.18 -3.78
N PRO A 520 -14.22 13.80 -4.66
CA PRO A 520 -14.78 14.71 -5.65
C PRO A 520 -15.45 15.96 -5.09
N GLY A 521 -16.05 15.86 -3.90
CA GLY A 521 -16.72 17.01 -3.27
C GLY A 521 -15.76 18.14 -2.90
N LEU A 522 -14.55 17.82 -2.45
CA LEU A 522 -13.59 18.81 -1.97
C LEU A 522 -12.96 19.59 -3.12
N TRP A 523 -12.39 18.91 -4.12
CA TRP A 523 -11.67 19.61 -5.19
C TRP A 523 -12.60 20.37 -6.16
N LYS A 524 -13.90 20.02 -6.25
CA LYS A 524 -14.88 20.81 -7.01
C LYS A 524 -15.12 22.19 -6.41
N LEU A 525 -15.21 22.28 -5.08
CA LEU A 525 -15.33 23.54 -4.35
C LEU A 525 -14.04 24.36 -4.48
N VAL A 526 -12.90 23.69 -4.30
CA VAL A 526 -11.58 24.32 -4.35
C VAL A 526 -11.24 24.88 -5.72
N GLY A 527 -11.64 24.21 -6.81
CA GLY A 527 -11.31 24.69 -8.17
C GLY A 527 -11.75 26.14 -8.41
N ARG A 528 -12.95 26.51 -7.95
CA ARG A 528 -13.43 27.90 -8.02
C ARG A 528 -12.62 28.83 -7.12
N LEU A 529 -12.42 28.44 -5.87
CA LEU A 529 -11.70 29.27 -4.89
C LEU A 529 -10.25 29.55 -5.31
N PHE A 530 -9.60 28.55 -5.91
CA PHE A 530 -8.23 28.67 -6.43
C PHE A 530 -8.16 29.65 -7.61
N ASP A 531 -9.10 29.54 -8.55
CA ASP A 531 -9.20 30.42 -9.73
C ASP A 531 -9.44 31.88 -9.33
N GLU A 532 -10.31 32.14 -8.35
CA GLU A 532 -10.59 33.49 -7.86
C GLU A 532 -9.43 34.10 -7.06
N ALA A 533 -8.66 33.27 -6.34
CA ALA A 533 -7.55 33.75 -5.50
C ALA A 533 -6.23 33.96 -6.28
N LEU A 534 -5.95 33.12 -7.28
CA LEU A 534 -4.67 33.12 -8.00
C LEU A 534 -4.26 34.48 -8.61
N PRO A 535 -5.15 35.28 -9.24
CA PRO A 535 -4.77 36.54 -9.87
C PRO A 535 -4.08 37.52 -8.92
N ALA A 536 -4.49 37.54 -7.65
CA ALA A 536 -3.93 38.45 -6.67
C ALA A 536 -2.43 38.16 -6.42
N ALA A 537 -2.02 36.89 -6.50
CA ALA A 537 -0.63 36.48 -6.29
C ALA A 537 0.35 37.05 -7.34
N LEU A 538 -0.13 37.41 -8.53
CA LEU A 538 0.69 38.03 -9.57
C LEU A 538 1.12 39.46 -9.22
N ALA A 539 0.43 40.12 -8.30
CA ALA A 539 0.78 41.45 -7.81
C ALA A 539 1.72 41.44 -6.59
N PHE A 540 2.05 40.25 -6.05
CA PHE A 540 2.83 40.14 -4.83
C PHE A 540 4.28 40.57 -5.01
N THR A 541 4.91 40.99 -3.91
CA THR A 541 6.31 41.44 -3.86
C THR A 541 7.22 40.54 -3.04
N SER A 542 6.65 39.70 -2.17
CA SER A 542 7.39 38.76 -1.32
C SER A 542 7.87 37.53 -2.10
N PRO A 543 9.18 37.22 -2.07
CA PRO A 543 9.71 36.00 -2.68
C PRO A 543 9.17 34.70 -2.05
N ARG A 544 8.86 34.71 -0.74
CA ARG A 544 8.25 33.54 -0.08
C ARG A 544 6.83 33.34 -0.59
N ALA A 545 6.07 34.41 -0.75
CA ALA A 545 4.71 34.32 -1.28
C ALA A 545 4.72 33.79 -2.73
N TRP A 546 5.65 34.24 -3.58
CA TRP A 546 5.84 33.65 -4.90
C TRP A 546 6.15 32.15 -4.84
N ALA A 547 7.06 31.74 -3.95
CA ALA A 547 7.43 30.35 -3.79
C ALA A 547 6.25 29.46 -3.35
N PHE A 548 5.47 29.87 -2.34
CA PHE A 548 4.28 29.13 -1.90
C PHE A 548 3.23 29.05 -3.01
N THR A 549 2.99 30.13 -3.75
CA THR A 549 2.06 30.12 -4.89
C THR A 549 2.53 29.16 -5.97
N ILE A 550 3.81 29.16 -6.34
CA ILE A 550 4.37 28.23 -7.34
C ILE A 550 4.13 26.77 -6.90
N LEU A 551 4.39 26.44 -5.63
CA LEU A 551 4.16 25.09 -5.10
C LEU A 551 2.68 24.71 -5.14
N GLY A 552 1.78 25.63 -4.79
CA GLY A 552 0.33 25.42 -4.88
C GLY A 552 -0.16 25.19 -6.30
N VAL A 553 0.28 26.04 -7.23
CA VAL A 553 -0.03 25.91 -8.65
C VAL A 553 0.49 24.60 -9.21
N GLN A 554 1.70 24.18 -8.81
CA GLN A 554 2.26 22.92 -9.27
C GLN A 554 1.44 21.71 -8.81
N GLU A 555 0.94 21.70 -7.58
CA GLU A 555 0.03 20.63 -7.11
C GLU A 555 -1.34 20.68 -7.81
N TYR A 556 -1.90 21.87 -8.02
CA TYR A 556 -3.14 22.08 -8.78
C TYR A 556 -3.04 21.51 -10.21
N LEU A 557 -1.93 21.78 -10.89
CA LEU A 557 -1.67 21.34 -12.27
C LEU A 557 -1.51 19.81 -12.39
N ARG A 558 -1.33 19.05 -11.30
CA ARG A 558 -1.31 17.57 -11.37
C ARG A 558 -2.64 17.00 -11.85
N ARG A 559 -3.74 17.68 -11.54
CA ARG A 559 -5.09 17.30 -11.99
C ARG A 559 -5.52 18.12 -13.21
N PHE A 560 -5.26 19.42 -13.20
CA PHE A 560 -5.68 20.35 -14.26
C PHE A 560 -4.51 20.83 -15.11
N TYR A 561 -3.73 19.90 -15.66
CA TYR A 561 -2.48 20.17 -16.39
C TYR A 561 -2.64 21.10 -17.62
N GLY A 562 -3.87 21.27 -18.13
CA GLY A 562 -4.19 22.11 -19.28
C GLY A 562 -4.62 23.56 -18.95
N ASP A 563 -4.68 23.94 -17.68
CA ASP A 563 -5.08 25.29 -17.27
C ASP A 563 -4.01 26.33 -17.62
N ARG A 564 -4.29 27.15 -18.64
CA ARG A 564 -3.35 28.15 -19.16
C ARG A 564 -3.08 29.30 -18.18
N THR A 565 -4.06 29.69 -17.38
CA THR A 565 -3.91 30.77 -16.40
C THR A 565 -2.96 30.34 -15.30
N ALA A 566 -3.16 29.13 -14.77
CA ALA A 566 -2.27 28.54 -13.77
C ALA A 566 -0.84 28.34 -14.32
N LEU A 567 -0.69 27.82 -15.53
CA LEU A 567 0.62 27.67 -16.18
C LEU A 567 1.36 29.02 -16.31
N GLN A 568 0.68 30.04 -16.81
CA GLN A 568 1.26 31.38 -16.97
C GLN A 568 1.63 32.02 -15.62
N ALA A 569 0.83 31.80 -14.58
CA ALA A 569 1.14 32.29 -13.25
C ALA A 569 2.40 31.64 -12.68
N ARG A 570 2.53 30.31 -12.80
CA ARG A 570 3.75 29.57 -12.39
C ARG A 570 4.98 30.12 -13.10
N GLU A 571 4.92 30.29 -14.42
CA GLU A 571 6.06 30.79 -15.20
C GLU A 571 6.44 32.21 -14.82
N THR A 572 5.46 33.10 -14.67
CA THR A 572 5.70 34.51 -14.31
C THR A 572 6.38 34.62 -12.93
N LEU A 573 5.88 33.87 -11.94
CA LEU A 573 6.43 33.91 -10.58
C LEU A 573 7.80 33.22 -10.49
N ALA A 574 7.98 32.10 -11.21
CA ALA A 574 9.27 31.41 -11.26
C ALA A 574 10.35 32.27 -11.94
N ASP A 575 9.99 32.99 -13.01
CA ASP A 575 10.91 33.91 -13.68
C ASP A 575 11.35 35.05 -12.75
N ARG A 576 10.42 35.65 -11.98
CA ARG A 576 10.76 36.66 -10.96
C ARG A 576 11.72 36.10 -9.90
N LEU A 577 11.46 34.89 -9.42
CA LEU A 577 12.30 34.23 -8.43
C LEU A 577 13.70 33.92 -8.98
N PHE A 578 13.79 33.49 -10.24
CA PHE A 578 15.05 33.26 -10.93
C PHE A 578 15.83 34.55 -11.20
N GLN A 579 15.18 35.62 -11.64
CA GLN A 579 15.81 36.93 -11.80
C GLN A 579 16.37 37.45 -10.47
N LEU A 580 15.65 37.23 -9.37
CA LEU A 580 16.09 37.59 -8.03
C LEU A 580 17.34 36.78 -7.62
N TYR A 581 17.38 35.48 -7.95
CA TYR A 581 18.57 34.65 -7.82
C TYR A 581 19.77 35.20 -8.61
N GLN A 582 19.59 35.45 -9.91
CA GLN A 582 20.66 35.97 -10.77
C GLN A 582 21.24 37.30 -10.27
N LYS A 583 20.37 38.19 -9.78
CA LYS A 583 20.77 39.50 -9.26
C LYS A 583 21.68 39.38 -8.03
N ASN A 584 21.38 38.45 -7.12
CA ASN A 584 22.02 38.37 -5.81
C ASN A 584 23.12 37.30 -5.70
N ARG A 585 23.12 36.28 -6.57
CA ARG A 585 24.13 35.22 -6.62
C ARG A 585 25.54 35.77 -6.73
N ARG A 586 26.43 35.32 -5.85
CA ARG A 586 27.90 35.51 -5.88
C ARG A 586 28.58 34.16 -5.60
N ASP A 587 29.91 34.08 -5.70
CA ASP A 587 30.67 32.84 -5.47
C ASP A 587 30.61 32.31 -4.05
N ASP A 588 30.58 33.22 -3.08
CA ASP A 588 30.42 32.95 -1.65
C ASP A 588 28.95 32.97 -1.18
N TRP A 589 28.02 33.38 -2.06
CA TRP A 589 26.63 33.65 -1.71
C TRP A 589 25.67 33.18 -2.82
N ARG A 590 25.34 31.88 -2.84
CA ARG A 590 24.45 31.25 -3.83
C ARG A 590 22.98 31.38 -3.41
N TRP A 591 22.50 32.60 -3.23
CA TRP A 591 21.18 32.86 -2.67
C TRP A 591 20.36 33.93 -3.40
N PHE A 592 19.04 33.87 -3.21
CA PHE A 592 18.04 34.75 -3.81
C PHE A 592 18.12 36.19 -3.32
N GLU A 593 18.48 36.42 -2.06
CA GLU A 593 18.45 37.75 -1.43
C GLU A 593 19.78 38.10 -0.78
N ASP A 594 19.92 39.30 -0.23
CA ASP A 594 21.09 39.73 0.55
C ASP A 594 21.12 39.18 1.99
N ARG A 595 20.13 38.36 2.36
CA ARG A 595 19.98 37.74 3.68
C ARG A 595 19.22 36.41 3.61
N LEU A 596 19.40 35.55 4.60
CA LEU A 596 18.50 34.44 4.90
C LEU A 596 17.54 34.84 6.02
N THR A 597 16.27 34.44 5.90
CA THR A 597 15.21 34.74 6.88
C THR A 597 14.50 33.47 7.33
N TYR A 598 13.23 33.29 6.96
CA TYR A 598 12.37 32.18 7.30
C TYR A 598 11.83 31.48 6.04
N ALA A 599 11.32 30.27 6.25
CA ALA A 599 10.95 29.30 5.23
C ALA A 599 11.94 29.23 4.04
N ASN A 600 13.25 29.36 4.32
CA ASN A 600 14.26 29.65 3.30
C ASN A 600 14.24 28.62 2.17
N ALA A 601 14.16 27.33 2.51
CA ALA A 601 14.17 26.23 1.55
C ALA A 601 12.95 26.22 0.59
N ARG A 602 11.91 27.03 0.81
CA ARG A 602 10.76 27.11 -0.11
C ARG A 602 11.08 27.78 -1.43
N MET A 603 11.98 28.76 -1.45
CA MET A 603 12.41 29.41 -2.70
C MET A 603 13.14 28.44 -3.64
N PRO A 604 14.21 27.73 -3.23
CA PRO A 604 14.82 26.73 -4.09
C PRO A 604 13.85 25.59 -4.46
N HIS A 605 13.01 25.14 -3.52
CA HIS A 605 11.99 24.12 -3.79
C HIS A 605 11.05 24.54 -4.93
N ALA A 606 10.48 25.73 -4.84
CA ALA A 606 9.58 26.27 -5.86
C ALA A 606 10.25 26.39 -7.23
N LEU A 607 11.48 26.95 -7.26
CA LEU A 607 12.20 27.14 -8.52
C LEU A 607 12.60 25.81 -9.17
N MET A 608 13.06 24.85 -8.36
CA MET A 608 13.38 23.49 -8.80
C MET A 608 12.15 22.81 -9.41
N MET A 609 11.00 22.89 -8.73
CA MET A 609 9.75 22.31 -9.23
C MET A 609 9.29 22.97 -10.53
N ALA A 610 9.32 24.30 -10.61
CA ALA A 610 8.97 25.00 -11.83
C ALA A 610 9.90 24.62 -12.99
N GLY A 611 11.21 24.56 -12.77
CA GLY A 611 12.20 24.18 -13.78
C GLY A 611 12.01 22.75 -14.29
N TYR A 612 11.84 21.78 -13.39
CA TYR A 612 11.62 20.38 -13.76
C TYR A 612 10.37 20.19 -14.63
N TRP A 613 9.23 20.76 -14.24
CA TRP A 613 7.96 20.58 -14.95
C TRP A 613 7.81 21.43 -16.21
N THR A 614 8.62 22.47 -16.40
CA THR A 614 8.65 23.28 -17.63
C THR A 614 9.76 22.88 -18.59
N GLY A 615 10.69 22.01 -18.17
CA GLY A 615 11.87 21.66 -18.95
C GLY A 615 12.93 22.77 -19.03
N ARG A 616 12.88 23.79 -18.16
CA ARG A 616 13.88 24.87 -18.07
C ARG A 616 15.03 24.46 -17.15
N SER A 617 16.13 24.01 -17.74
CA SER A 617 17.29 23.50 -16.98
C SER A 617 17.93 24.58 -16.12
N GLU A 618 17.95 25.83 -16.56
CA GLU A 618 18.54 26.95 -15.82
C GLU A 618 17.82 27.22 -14.48
N TRP A 619 16.50 27.02 -14.42
CA TRP A 619 15.72 27.14 -13.19
C TRP A 619 16.00 25.96 -12.26
N LEU A 620 16.01 24.75 -12.82
CA LEU A 620 16.30 23.53 -12.07
C LEU A 620 17.69 23.58 -11.43
N GLU A 621 18.71 23.96 -12.19
CA GLU A 621 20.08 24.09 -11.72
C GLU A 621 20.22 25.16 -10.63
N ALA A 622 19.59 26.33 -10.80
CA ALA A 622 19.60 27.38 -9.78
C ALA A 622 18.90 26.94 -8.48
N GLY A 623 17.77 26.21 -8.58
CA GLY A 623 17.08 25.63 -7.43
C GLY A 623 17.95 24.62 -6.67
N LEU A 624 18.64 23.72 -7.39
CA LEU A 624 19.54 22.73 -6.79
C LEU A 624 20.82 23.37 -6.22
N GLU A 625 21.42 24.34 -6.91
CA GLU A 625 22.61 25.08 -6.46
C GLU A 625 22.32 25.82 -5.14
N SER A 626 21.21 26.56 -5.10
CA SER A 626 20.82 27.33 -3.92
C SER A 626 20.37 26.45 -2.76
N LEU A 627 19.69 25.32 -3.01
CA LEU A 627 19.37 24.35 -1.95
C LEU A 627 20.63 23.71 -1.37
N ARG A 628 21.59 23.30 -2.22
CA ARG A 628 22.84 22.68 -1.77
C ARG A 628 23.65 23.64 -0.92
N TRP A 629 23.71 24.91 -1.34
CA TRP A 629 24.35 25.96 -0.56
C TRP A 629 23.64 26.20 0.77
N LEU A 630 22.30 26.30 0.78
CA LEU A 630 21.52 26.50 2.00
C LEU A 630 21.76 25.39 3.02
N VAL A 631 21.70 24.13 2.60
CA VAL A 631 21.96 22.98 3.49
C VAL A 631 23.37 23.04 4.07
N GLY A 632 24.38 23.40 3.27
CA GLY A 632 25.74 23.62 3.78
C GLY A 632 25.82 24.77 4.79
N VAL A 633 25.08 25.85 4.57
CA VAL A 633 24.98 26.99 5.51
C VAL A 633 24.22 26.59 6.77
N GLN A 634 23.27 25.65 6.73
CA GLN A 634 22.44 25.20 7.85
C GLN A 634 23.03 23.98 8.56
N GLN A 635 24.36 23.85 8.59
CA GLN A 635 25.05 22.82 9.36
C GLN A 635 26.00 23.44 10.40
N ASP A 636 26.26 22.70 11.48
CA ASP A 636 27.36 22.97 12.41
C ASP A 636 28.61 22.13 12.08
N LYS A 637 29.65 22.23 12.91
CA LYS A 637 30.93 21.51 12.70
C LYS A 637 30.79 20.00 12.91
N GLN A 638 29.77 19.57 13.64
CA GLN A 638 29.41 18.18 13.90
C GLN A 638 28.48 17.63 12.81
N GLY A 639 28.07 18.49 11.87
CA GLY A 639 27.12 18.17 10.82
C GLY A 639 25.69 18.11 11.32
N ASN A 640 25.31 18.64 12.47
CA ASN A 640 23.89 18.71 12.83
C ASN A 640 23.19 19.78 11.99
N PHE A 641 21.90 19.58 11.72
CA PHE A 641 21.08 20.63 11.10
C PHE A 641 20.88 21.77 12.10
N VAL A 642 21.17 22.99 11.66
CA VAL A 642 21.06 24.23 12.42
C VAL A 642 20.37 25.26 11.51
N PRO A 643 19.04 25.39 11.60
CA PRO A 643 18.32 26.37 10.81
C PRO A 643 18.77 27.80 11.17
N ILE A 644 18.46 28.75 10.30
CA ILE A 644 18.82 30.15 10.55
C ILE A 644 17.97 30.65 11.71
N GLY A 645 18.62 31.17 12.76
CA GLY A 645 17.95 31.78 13.89
C GLY A 645 17.15 33.01 13.48
N ASN A 646 15.94 33.15 14.03
CA ASN A 646 15.09 34.32 13.78
C ASN A 646 15.56 35.58 14.52
N ASP A 647 16.37 35.44 15.57
CA ASP A 647 16.97 36.58 16.28
C ASP A 647 18.06 37.24 15.41
N GLY A 648 17.63 38.24 14.62
CA GLY A 648 18.49 39.07 13.78
C GLY A 648 18.66 38.59 12.33
N PHE A 649 18.18 37.39 11.98
CA PHE A 649 18.34 36.75 10.67
C PHE A 649 19.80 36.70 10.19
N TYR A 650 20.08 36.18 8.98
CA TYR A 650 21.46 36.12 8.48
C TYR A 650 21.70 37.03 7.27
N PRO A 651 22.04 38.31 7.47
CA PRO A 651 22.51 39.19 6.40
C PRO A 651 23.89 38.76 5.87
N ARG A 652 24.10 38.93 4.55
CA ARG A 652 25.37 38.65 3.90
C ARG A 652 26.52 39.43 4.54
N GLY A 653 27.62 38.75 4.82
CA GLY A 653 28.81 39.33 5.43
C GLY A 653 28.69 39.61 6.94
N LYS A 654 27.57 39.25 7.59
CA LYS A 654 27.40 39.32 9.04
C LYS A 654 27.61 37.94 9.69
N LYS A 655 27.50 37.87 11.02
CA LYS A 655 27.55 36.62 11.76
C LYS A 655 26.18 35.95 11.71
N ARG A 656 26.14 34.65 11.41
CA ARG A 656 24.92 33.83 11.42
C ARG A 656 24.37 33.71 12.85
N PRO A 657 23.08 33.98 13.11
CA PRO A 657 22.42 33.67 14.37
C PRO A 657 22.19 32.16 14.49
N HIS A 658 22.42 31.63 15.69
CA HIS A 658 22.36 30.20 15.96
C HIS A 658 21.09 29.76 16.68
N PHE A 659 20.34 30.68 17.28
CA PHE A 659 19.20 30.35 18.14
C PHE A 659 17.96 31.17 17.76
N ASP A 660 16.85 30.86 18.43
CA ASP A 660 15.50 31.13 17.93
C ASP A 660 15.26 30.34 16.62
N GLN A 661 15.63 29.06 16.68
CA GLN A 661 15.46 28.10 15.59
C GLN A 661 14.01 27.63 15.55
N GLN A 662 13.37 27.67 14.38
CA GLN A 662 11.95 27.37 14.24
C GLN A 662 11.67 26.07 13.47
N PRO A 663 10.64 25.30 13.88
CA PRO A 663 10.11 24.13 13.16
C PRO A 663 9.86 24.34 11.67
N ILE A 664 9.38 25.52 11.27
CA ILE A 664 9.09 25.83 9.87
C ILE A 664 10.29 25.64 8.94
N GLU A 665 11.50 25.94 9.41
CA GLU A 665 12.74 25.81 8.64
C GLU A 665 13.10 24.34 8.43
N ALA A 666 12.94 23.52 9.48
CA ALA A 666 13.18 22.08 9.40
C ALA A 666 12.21 21.44 8.40
N HIS A 667 10.91 21.71 8.50
CA HIS A 667 9.92 21.22 7.55
C HIS A 667 10.19 21.71 6.12
N ALA A 668 10.49 22.99 5.91
CA ALA A 668 10.82 23.51 4.58
C ALA A 668 12.01 22.77 3.96
N THR A 669 13.03 22.46 4.77
CA THR A 669 14.23 21.75 4.34
C THR A 669 13.95 20.28 4.03
N VAL A 670 13.19 19.58 4.88
CA VAL A 670 12.73 18.20 4.64
C VAL A 670 12.01 18.12 3.29
N SER A 671 10.99 18.95 3.10
CA SER A 671 10.15 18.97 1.90
C SER A 671 10.98 19.26 0.63
N ALA A 672 11.85 20.27 0.67
CA ALA A 672 12.71 20.63 -0.46
C ALA A 672 13.73 19.52 -0.81
N CYS A 673 14.36 18.92 0.19
CA CYS A 673 15.35 17.86 -0.01
C CYS A 673 14.69 16.57 -0.51
N LEU A 674 13.51 16.19 -0.01
CA LEU A 674 12.77 15.04 -0.53
C LEU A 674 12.39 15.23 -2.00
N GLU A 675 12.01 16.44 -2.40
CA GLU A 675 11.70 16.73 -3.80
C GLU A 675 12.96 16.73 -4.68
N ALA A 676 14.07 17.28 -4.18
CA ALA A 676 15.37 17.21 -4.87
C ALA A 676 15.83 15.76 -5.05
N TYR A 677 15.60 14.90 -4.05
CA TYR A 677 15.82 13.46 -4.15
C TYR A 677 14.95 12.84 -5.24
N ARG A 678 13.64 13.14 -5.28
CA ARG A 678 12.73 12.61 -6.32
C ARG A 678 13.16 13.00 -7.73
N ILE A 679 13.65 14.22 -7.91
CA ILE A 679 14.05 14.76 -9.22
C ILE A 679 15.43 14.20 -9.65
N THR A 680 16.40 14.16 -8.75
CA THR A 680 17.81 13.87 -9.10
C THR A 680 18.23 12.44 -8.79
N ASN A 681 17.51 11.75 -7.91
CA ASN A 681 17.85 10.46 -7.33
C ASN A 681 19.22 10.43 -6.61
N ASP A 682 19.74 11.59 -6.20
CA ASP A 682 20.98 11.71 -5.42
C ASP A 682 20.68 11.51 -3.92
N ALA A 683 21.16 10.39 -3.37
CA ALA A 683 20.99 10.03 -1.96
C ALA A 683 21.52 11.07 -0.96
N PHE A 684 22.35 12.02 -1.39
CA PHE A 684 22.68 13.21 -0.61
C PHE A 684 21.42 13.90 -0.09
N TRP A 685 20.44 14.15 -0.96
CA TRP A 685 19.24 14.88 -0.58
C TRP A 685 18.38 14.14 0.43
N TYR A 686 18.24 12.83 0.30
CA TYR A 686 17.51 12.04 1.31
C TYR A 686 18.20 12.08 2.68
N ARG A 687 19.53 12.00 2.73
CA ARG A 687 20.28 12.14 3.99
C ARG A 687 20.09 13.51 4.63
N GLU A 688 20.04 14.56 3.83
CA GLU A 688 19.84 15.93 4.33
C GLU A 688 18.39 16.18 4.77
N ALA A 689 17.40 15.60 4.08
CA ALA A 689 16.02 15.56 4.55
C ALA A 689 15.93 14.86 5.91
N ARG A 690 16.57 13.68 6.06
CA ARG A 690 16.61 12.94 7.32
C ARG A 690 17.28 13.75 8.43
N ARG A 691 18.42 14.39 8.15
CA ARG A 691 19.14 15.24 9.10
C ARG A 691 18.27 16.41 9.60
N ALA A 692 17.54 17.06 8.71
CA ALA A 692 16.61 18.13 9.07
C ALA A 692 15.42 17.59 9.88
N PHE A 693 14.92 16.39 9.56
CA PHE A 693 13.86 15.74 10.34
C PHE A 693 14.31 15.38 11.77
N GLU A 694 15.52 14.86 11.93
CA GLU A 694 16.06 14.46 13.23
C GLU A 694 16.29 15.62 14.19
N TRP A 695 16.29 16.87 13.69
CA TRP A 695 16.29 18.08 14.52
C TRP A 695 15.12 18.08 15.51
N PHE A 696 13.93 17.64 15.09
CA PHE A 696 12.76 17.50 15.94
C PHE A 696 12.94 16.45 17.06
N LEU A 697 13.79 15.44 16.80
CA LEU A 697 14.03 14.30 17.68
C LEU A 697 15.22 14.49 18.62
N GLY A 698 15.85 15.66 18.58
CA GLY A 698 16.99 16.00 19.45
C GLY A 698 18.35 15.97 18.78
N ARG A 699 18.45 15.66 17.48
CA ARG A 699 19.70 15.85 16.72
C ARG A 699 19.89 17.32 16.33
N ASN A 700 19.97 18.16 17.34
CA ASN A 700 20.11 19.61 17.24
C ASN A 700 21.21 20.11 18.18
N GLN A 701 21.48 21.42 18.19
CA GLN A 701 22.61 21.99 18.94
C GLN A 701 22.57 21.77 20.46
N LEU A 702 21.39 21.52 21.02
CA LEU A 702 21.21 21.29 22.46
C LEU A 702 20.99 19.83 22.83
N GLY A 703 20.82 18.93 21.86
CA GLY A 703 20.59 17.51 22.13
C GLY A 703 19.21 17.21 22.73
N VAL A 704 18.23 18.10 22.57
CA VAL A 704 16.91 18.01 23.23
C VAL A 704 15.78 17.85 22.21
N PRO A 705 14.84 16.91 22.38
CA PRO A 705 13.74 16.75 21.45
C PRO A 705 12.76 17.92 21.54
N LEU A 706 12.20 18.32 20.40
CA LEU A 706 11.07 19.26 20.34
C LEU A 706 9.73 18.51 20.23
N TYR A 707 9.74 17.32 19.65
CA TYR A 707 8.57 16.47 19.50
C TYR A 707 8.23 15.70 20.78
N ASP A 708 6.96 15.72 21.18
CA ASP A 708 6.41 14.91 22.26
C ASP A 708 5.72 13.65 21.69
N PRO A 709 6.31 12.44 21.82
CA PRO A 709 5.72 11.21 21.31
C PRO A 709 4.48 10.75 22.09
N SER A 710 4.22 11.31 23.27
CA SER A 710 3.05 10.95 24.07
C SER A 710 1.77 11.57 23.50
N THR A 711 1.84 12.83 23.05
CA THR A 711 0.69 13.60 22.55
C THR A 711 0.71 13.89 21.05
N GLY A 712 1.87 13.79 20.40
CA GLY A 712 2.03 14.18 19.00
C GLY A 712 2.28 15.69 18.79
N GLY A 713 2.45 16.48 19.85
CA GLY A 713 2.76 17.91 19.75
C GLY A 713 4.24 18.20 19.53
N CYS A 714 4.55 19.43 19.13
CA CYS A 714 5.93 19.88 18.90
C CYS A 714 6.14 21.25 19.54
N CYS A 715 7.28 21.44 20.22
CA CYS A 715 7.71 22.70 20.80
C CYS A 715 7.97 23.77 19.72
N ASP A 716 7.69 25.04 20.03
CA ASP A 716 7.69 26.17 19.09
C ASP A 716 9.08 26.59 18.61
N GLY A 717 10.14 26.17 19.28
CA GLY A 717 11.49 26.44 18.81
C GLY A 717 12.58 26.10 19.81
N LEU A 718 13.82 26.29 19.36
CA LEU A 718 15.03 26.06 20.15
C LEU A 718 15.73 27.40 20.45
N GLN A 719 15.80 27.73 21.73
CA GLN A 719 16.41 28.94 22.28
C GLN A 719 17.76 28.61 22.95
N PRO A 720 18.62 29.59 23.28
CA PRO A 720 19.93 29.32 23.86
C PRO A 720 19.89 28.57 25.21
N ASN A 721 18.79 28.72 25.95
CA ASN A 721 18.56 28.17 27.29
C ASN A 721 17.69 26.91 27.29
N GLY A 722 17.18 26.45 26.14
CA GLY A 722 16.30 25.28 26.08
C GLY A 722 15.28 25.35 24.95
N VAL A 723 14.28 24.46 25.01
CA VAL A 723 13.12 24.49 24.10
C VAL A 723 12.12 25.56 24.58
N ASN A 724 11.46 26.22 23.63
CA ASN A 724 10.22 26.93 23.93
C ASN A 724 9.13 25.88 24.12
N GLU A 725 8.70 25.65 25.36
CA GLU A 725 7.79 24.55 25.73
C GLU A 725 6.36 24.70 25.20
N ASN A 726 6.01 25.86 24.64
CA ASN A 726 4.73 26.04 23.94
C ASN A 726 4.66 25.16 22.70
N GLN A 727 3.48 24.60 22.43
CA GLN A 727 3.21 23.72 21.28
C GLN A 727 2.10 24.32 20.43
N GLY A 728 2.41 25.32 19.62
CA GLY A 728 1.48 25.97 18.70
C GLY A 728 1.12 25.14 17.47
N ALA A 729 0.26 25.72 16.63
CA ALA A 729 -0.16 25.09 15.37
C ALA A 729 1.02 24.97 14.39
N GLU A 730 1.79 26.03 14.18
CA GLU A 730 2.92 26.04 13.23
C GLU A 730 3.89 24.89 13.50
N SER A 731 4.36 24.76 14.73
CA SER A 731 5.33 23.77 15.18
C SER A 731 4.80 22.35 15.08
N THR A 732 3.58 22.12 15.58
CA THR A 732 2.90 20.82 15.51
C THR A 732 2.69 20.38 14.07
N LEU A 733 2.21 21.30 13.21
CA LEU A 733 1.98 21.01 11.80
C LEU A 733 3.30 20.83 11.04
N ALA A 734 4.34 21.58 11.33
CA ALA A 734 5.67 21.41 10.72
C ALA A 734 6.24 20.00 11.01
N PHE A 735 6.13 19.52 12.25
CA PHE A 735 6.52 18.16 12.57
C PHE A 735 5.68 17.12 11.82
N LEU A 736 4.34 17.24 11.86
CA LEU A 736 3.43 16.29 11.22
C LEU A 736 3.64 16.23 9.69
N LEU A 737 3.79 17.38 9.03
CA LEU A 737 4.10 17.45 7.61
C LEU A 737 5.43 16.75 7.31
N SER A 738 6.48 17.03 8.09
CA SER A 738 7.78 16.39 7.91
C SER A 738 7.71 14.87 8.09
N LEU A 739 7.00 14.39 9.12
CA LEU A 739 6.82 12.96 9.37
C LEU A 739 6.05 12.27 8.24
N LEU A 740 4.95 12.89 7.78
CA LEU A 740 4.13 12.35 6.69
C LEU A 740 4.91 12.29 5.38
N GLU A 741 5.62 13.36 5.02
CA GLU A 741 6.47 13.38 3.82
C GLU A 741 7.60 12.33 3.89
N MET A 742 8.23 12.16 5.05
CA MET A 742 9.27 11.14 5.29
C MET A 742 8.71 9.71 5.18
N LYS A 743 7.54 9.43 5.79
CA LYS A 743 6.89 8.11 5.70
C LYS A 743 6.50 7.78 4.27
N LEU A 744 5.94 8.75 3.54
CA LEU A 744 5.64 8.59 2.12
C LEU A 744 6.93 8.32 1.32
N ALA A 745 8.02 9.03 1.58
CA ALA A 745 9.30 8.80 0.92
C ALA A 745 9.90 7.41 1.22
N GLU A 746 9.82 6.91 2.45
CA GLU A 746 10.27 5.56 2.83
C GLU A 746 9.53 4.46 2.06
N ALA A 747 8.24 4.64 1.76
CA ALA A 747 7.50 3.74 0.89
C ALA A 747 8.03 3.73 -0.57
N TYR A 748 8.69 4.80 -1.02
CA TYR A 748 9.26 4.93 -2.37
C TYR A 748 10.74 4.52 -2.50
N LEU A 749 11.52 4.52 -1.41
CA LEU A 749 12.98 4.28 -1.42
C LEU A 749 13.43 2.92 -1.97
N PRO A 750 12.80 1.78 -1.62
CA PRO A 750 13.19 0.46 -2.15
C PRO A 750 12.98 0.32 -3.67
N LEU A 751 12.10 1.13 -4.27
CA LEU A 751 11.73 1.06 -5.68
C LEU A 751 12.79 1.70 -6.61
N GLN A 752 13.64 2.59 -6.09
CA GLN A 752 14.58 3.38 -6.89
C GLN A 752 16.03 2.90 -6.81
N GLN A 753 16.48 2.35 -5.67
CA GLN A 753 17.84 1.78 -5.53
C GLN A 753 18.09 0.66 -6.56
N LYS A 754 17.08 -0.18 -6.82
CA LYS A 754 17.15 -1.22 -7.87
C LYS A 754 17.26 -0.68 -9.30
N ARG A 755 16.65 0.48 -9.61
CA ARG A 755 16.75 1.10 -10.95
C ARG A 755 18.14 1.69 -11.24
N VAL A 756 18.86 2.12 -10.20
CA VAL A 756 20.24 2.61 -10.33
C VAL A 756 21.20 1.44 -10.48
N GLU A 757 21.04 0.40 -9.68
CA GLU A 757 21.87 -0.81 -9.77
C GLU A 757 21.72 -1.51 -11.13
N GLN A 758 20.50 -1.59 -11.67
CA GLN A 758 20.27 -2.12 -13.02
C GLN A 758 20.94 -1.27 -14.12
N ARG A 759 20.90 0.06 -14.03
CA ARG A 759 21.58 0.95 -15.00
C ARG A 759 23.11 0.92 -14.88
N VAL A 760 23.66 0.71 -13.68
CA VAL A 760 25.11 0.55 -13.48
C VAL A 760 25.60 -0.80 -14.04
N VAL A 761 24.79 -1.86 -13.93
CA VAL A 761 25.09 -3.16 -14.53
C VAL A 761 24.98 -3.12 -16.07
N GLU A 762 24.00 -2.41 -16.62
CA GLU A 762 23.86 -2.22 -18.08
C GLU A 762 24.96 -1.33 -18.68
N SER A 763 25.42 -0.30 -17.98
CA SER A 763 26.54 0.53 -18.45
C SER A 763 27.90 -0.18 -18.33
N ALA A 764 28.08 -1.04 -17.33
CA ALA A 764 29.27 -1.89 -17.21
C ALA A 764 29.32 -3.01 -18.26
N SER A 765 28.17 -3.56 -18.70
CA SER A 765 28.13 -4.57 -19.76
C SER A 765 28.42 -3.98 -21.15
N VAL A 766 28.00 -2.73 -21.41
CA VAL A 766 28.34 -2.00 -22.65
C VAL A 766 29.82 -1.62 -22.70
N ALA A 767 30.43 -1.24 -21.57
CA ALA A 767 31.88 -0.95 -21.49
C ALA A 767 32.75 -2.22 -21.67
N ASN A 768 32.30 -3.37 -21.16
CA ASN A 768 33.00 -4.64 -21.37
C ASN A 768 32.79 -5.24 -22.78
N GLY A 769 31.69 -4.90 -23.47
CA GLY A 769 31.47 -5.26 -24.87
C GLY A 769 32.37 -4.49 -25.85
N ALA A 770 32.65 -3.21 -25.57
CA ALA A 770 33.54 -2.38 -26.40
C ALA A 770 35.04 -2.70 -26.24
N SER A 771 35.40 -3.49 -25.21
CA SER A 771 36.78 -3.91 -24.95
C SER A 771 37.14 -5.27 -25.61
N ALA A 772 36.16 -5.94 -26.22
CA ALA A 772 36.34 -7.23 -26.90
C ALA A 772 36.44 -7.11 -28.44
N GLU A 773 36.32 -5.89 -28.97
CA GLU A 773 36.57 -5.56 -30.38
C GLU A 773 37.68 -4.49 -30.50
N ILE A 774 38.90 -4.84 -30.08
CA ILE A 774 40.16 -4.22 -30.56
C ILE A 774 41.18 -5.33 -30.79
#